data_AF-A0A401HWN6-F1
#
_entry.id   AF-A0A401HWN6-F1
#
_cell.length_a   1.000
_cell.length_b   1.000
_cell.length_c   1.000
_cell.angle_alpha   90.00
_cell.angle_beta   90.00
_cell.angle_gamma   90.00
#
_symmetry.space_group_name_H-M   'P 1'
#
loop_
_entity.id
_entity.type
_entity.pdbx_description
1 polymer ?
#
loop_
_entity_poly.entity_id
_entity_poly.type
_entity_poly.pdbx_seq_one_letter_code
_entity_poly.pdbx_strand_id
1 'polypeptide(L)'
;MRDMKRKLALCAMALLLTLPVLSNLGGTVAVAGATPGEYPITYGANVSHDSPIIDGGRIVYTLGGNVYVYDATSKQKRQLTTSGKAYMPEIGGNEVVWSENRDGTNDIFLYDLVANEETQVTQTGSVYEVNPKLAGTEQQYIVYGIGNGIYLYDVAGRTSQKINTIDDSDYSAQTGYAVSGDRVVWYEHRYNPASMSMHLYTIGGNGGATPIAQDANLAVSQPNLAIDGDKLVWVDRQTGSYRDNIYFYDLSEGSGRFLDPRDNNQSAPAIDGDKVVWLDNRSGKNQVYSYDLAAASAASVTASDVSKTSVDLSGSNIVWGNGKNIYASADIGPSPIDALNQAANAEEIGDLLESADIGLTSPGDYASWQNYKDKGFVANEVWSSRPAQGYASLTDVQAAFNEAVQERLPISRVHAARKLTPLTEALGSPDLGLDLSAYLALAPKDRAAAIQTFSINNSGSGFDNLEQLQWALDEAVLAWSTSEFRYIDDMDMNGWFGDLAADSQGNLYVAYTDEDHGEKATVRRYDKASGSWLVVGSQGFSENVANSDFAIAFDSNDMPYVAFSDQARGNKAIVMKFNGTDWETVGQAGFTAGSYPFFLNLAIGAGDVPYIAYSETGGGGRGHVLKFDGTDWVQAASNNPLSAGARYIHLELDSAGTPYIGFSATVNMSSQAKVMKLDGTTWQNVGTPNASLNPYYMDFAIGDDDALYIDMIVSSQYVVFTYNGSAWVEMEQDRTLDVLAQHSLMVQGETIYLTFPQRDDSNRATIMKLEDGVWKTVETPGFTDVSADGDDSKMLWVDDVLYYGFLVRGGPRGNMTAVIANEEPDAAPVYTLGPIRDVALPTINESYLPGEQPTTAIAIQKAGTGVLTNVKAELSGEHASSFELTQPSGTLKKFKPMTPLKIKPVDGLAAGTYTATVTVTADQAEAVSFMVTQTVDLWAGEYTVTYDAGLYGVIDGAASEGVLPGSYPSAVPTVVANHGYTFIGWSKDGGATKLSGAEVSSAAVTGSVTYTAYYVLMGDANGDGKVTNADALLLTKFIKGLTTLTAEQQLAVDMNGDQQWDAVDVQMILALCVGKGGQTNG
;
A
#
# COMPACT_ATOMS: atom_id res chain seq x y z
N MET A 1 -7.83 -64.33 -26.27
CA MET A 1 -7.50 -64.02 -27.69
C MET A 1 -7.90 -62.61 -28.17
N ARG A 2 -8.29 -61.71 -27.27
CA ARG A 2 -8.33 -60.25 -27.50
C ARG A 2 -7.71 -59.54 -26.29
N ASP A 3 -6.56 -60.04 -25.83
CA ASP A 3 -5.80 -59.44 -24.73
C ASP A 3 -4.29 -59.80 -24.78
N MET A 4 -3.82 -60.24 -25.96
CA MET A 4 -2.45 -60.70 -26.20
C MET A 4 -1.84 -60.04 -27.45
N LYS A 5 -2.44 -58.93 -27.90
CA LYS A 5 -1.97 -58.10 -29.04
C LYS A 5 -1.82 -56.60 -28.70
N ARG A 6 -1.87 -56.22 -27.41
CA ARG A 6 -1.57 -54.84 -26.95
C ARG A 6 -0.40 -54.75 -25.95
N LYS A 7 0.31 -55.86 -25.68
CA LYS A 7 1.51 -55.92 -24.82
C LYS A 7 2.77 -56.43 -25.54
N LEU A 8 2.90 -56.17 -26.84
CA LEU A 8 4.00 -56.69 -27.68
C LEU A 8 4.57 -55.63 -28.65
N ALA A 9 4.64 -54.38 -28.19
CA ALA A 9 5.40 -53.32 -28.82
C ALA A 9 5.78 -52.30 -27.73
N LEU A 10 6.92 -52.52 -27.07
CA LEU A 10 7.76 -51.57 -26.30
C LEU A 10 8.67 -52.35 -25.33
N CYS A 11 9.46 -53.30 -25.85
CA CYS A 11 10.56 -53.96 -25.14
C CYS A 11 11.43 -54.69 -26.16
N ALA A 12 12.10 -53.93 -27.03
CA ALA A 12 13.17 -54.42 -27.89
C ALA A 12 13.92 -53.24 -28.52
N MET A 13 14.74 -52.53 -27.73
CA MET A 13 15.93 -51.82 -28.22
C MET A 13 16.80 -51.39 -27.04
N ALA A 14 17.51 -52.37 -26.47
CA ALA A 14 18.71 -52.15 -25.68
C ALA A 14 19.65 -53.33 -25.92
N LEU A 15 20.93 -53.02 -26.13
CA LEU A 15 22.09 -53.89 -26.40
C LEU A 15 22.25 -54.44 -27.82
N LEU A 16 23.14 -53.78 -28.58
CA LEU A 16 24.14 -54.28 -29.54
C LEU A 16 24.55 -53.05 -30.38
N LEU A 17 25.72 -52.42 -30.22
CA LEU A 17 27.03 -52.94 -30.61
C LEU A 17 28.16 -51.97 -30.19
N THR A 18 29.30 -52.53 -29.79
CA THR A 18 30.60 -51.88 -29.58
C THR A 18 31.57 -52.20 -30.74
N LEU A 19 32.05 -51.16 -31.44
CA LEU A 19 33.32 -51.01 -32.22
C LEU A 19 33.65 -52.00 -33.39
N PRO A 20 34.67 -51.73 -34.25
CA PRO A 20 34.90 -50.59 -35.17
C PRO A 20 35.19 -51.06 -36.62
N VAL A 21 34.98 -50.22 -37.65
CA VAL A 21 35.61 -50.43 -38.98
C VAL A 21 36.06 -49.10 -39.58
N LEU A 22 37.38 -48.95 -39.70
CA LEU A 22 38.02 -48.03 -40.64
C LEU A 22 37.86 -48.58 -42.07
N SER A 23 37.42 -47.75 -43.01
CA SER A 23 37.99 -47.71 -44.36
C SER A 23 37.58 -46.44 -45.10
N ASN A 24 38.58 -45.62 -45.42
CA ASN A 24 38.57 -44.54 -46.41
C ASN A 24 37.71 -44.83 -47.63
N LEU A 25 36.97 -43.83 -48.10
CA LEU A 25 37.00 -43.31 -49.48
C LEU A 25 36.24 -41.98 -49.50
N GLY A 26 36.87 -40.95 -50.07
CA GLY A 26 36.45 -39.56 -49.99
C GLY A 26 35.02 -39.32 -50.47
N GLY A 27 34.24 -38.72 -49.60
CA GLY A 27 32.95 -38.12 -49.90
C GLY A 27 32.80 -36.91 -48.99
N THR A 28 32.70 -35.74 -49.60
CA THR A 28 32.33 -34.48 -48.94
C THR A 28 31.19 -34.70 -47.96
N VAL A 29 31.42 -34.36 -46.69
CA VAL A 29 30.39 -34.31 -45.66
C VAL A 29 29.35 -33.30 -46.11
N ALA A 30 28.12 -33.75 -46.35
CA ALA A 30 26.98 -32.86 -46.51
C ALA A 30 26.76 -32.16 -45.17
N VAL A 31 26.92 -30.83 -45.17
CA VAL A 31 26.55 -29.97 -44.04
C VAL A 31 25.05 -30.12 -43.82
N ALA A 32 24.65 -30.55 -42.64
CA ALA A 32 23.25 -30.56 -42.22
C ALA A 32 22.80 -29.10 -42.02
N GLY A 33 21.84 -28.63 -42.82
CA GLY A 33 21.16 -27.34 -42.58
C GLY A 33 20.74 -26.56 -43.82
N ALA A 34 21.47 -26.66 -44.93
CA ALA A 34 21.11 -25.88 -46.12
C ALA A 34 19.93 -26.53 -46.86
N THR A 35 18.77 -25.86 -46.86
CA THR A 35 17.74 -26.12 -47.87
C THR A 35 18.40 -25.84 -49.22
N PRO A 36 18.43 -26.79 -50.19
CA PRO A 36 19.07 -26.53 -51.48
C PRO A 36 18.51 -25.24 -52.10
N GLY A 37 19.35 -24.20 -52.23
CA GLY A 37 18.98 -22.90 -52.81
C GLY A 37 18.76 -21.74 -51.83
N GLU A 38 18.87 -21.93 -50.50
CA GLU A 38 18.78 -20.83 -49.51
C GLU A 38 19.99 -20.83 -48.56
N TYR A 39 20.91 -19.88 -48.74
CA TYR A 39 22.15 -19.77 -47.96
C TYR A 39 22.11 -18.56 -47.02
N PRO A 40 22.28 -18.72 -45.69
CA PRO A 40 22.23 -17.60 -44.76
C PRO A 40 23.37 -16.60 -44.97
N ILE A 41 23.03 -15.30 -45.00
CA ILE A 41 23.97 -14.18 -44.92
C ILE A 41 24.11 -13.72 -43.46
N THR A 42 23.01 -13.79 -42.71
CA THR A 42 22.97 -13.51 -41.28
C THR A 42 22.37 -14.70 -40.53
N TYR A 43 22.81 -14.87 -39.28
CA TYR A 43 22.34 -15.90 -38.37
C TYR A 43 21.87 -15.20 -37.09
N GLY A 44 20.56 -15.19 -36.84
CA GLY A 44 19.96 -14.51 -35.70
C GLY A 44 18.63 -15.16 -35.32
N ALA A 45 18.42 -15.32 -34.01
CA ALA A 45 17.19 -15.88 -33.46
C ALA A 45 16.16 -14.80 -33.08
N ASN A 46 16.63 -13.65 -32.60
CA ASN A 46 15.79 -12.68 -31.86
C ASN A 46 15.81 -11.25 -32.41
N VAL A 47 16.67 -10.92 -33.39
CA VAL A 47 16.79 -9.55 -33.91
C VAL A 47 16.32 -9.47 -35.36
N SER A 48 15.52 -8.44 -35.67
CA SER A 48 15.02 -8.20 -37.03
C SER A 48 16.11 -7.62 -37.92
N HIS A 49 16.18 -8.16 -39.13
CA HIS A 49 16.93 -7.58 -40.24
C HIS A 49 15.94 -7.08 -41.29
N ASP A 50 16.09 -5.82 -41.71
CA ASP A 50 15.17 -5.23 -42.69
C ASP A 50 15.86 -5.02 -44.04
N SER A 51 15.09 -5.30 -45.11
CA SER A 51 15.34 -4.93 -46.51
C SER A 51 16.81 -5.01 -46.96
N PRO A 52 17.37 -6.23 -47.18
CA PRO A 52 18.70 -6.37 -47.71
C PRO A 52 18.74 -5.86 -49.15
N ILE A 53 19.67 -4.95 -49.43
CA ILE A 53 19.94 -4.43 -50.77
C ILE A 53 21.31 -4.96 -51.22
N ILE A 54 21.43 -5.37 -52.47
CA ILE A 54 22.67 -5.94 -53.02
C ILE A 54 23.15 -5.18 -54.25
N ASP A 55 24.44 -4.86 -54.29
CA ASP A 55 25.12 -4.41 -55.50
C ASP A 55 26.45 -5.15 -55.70
N GLY A 56 26.55 -5.85 -56.82
CA GLY A 56 27.63 -6.79 -57.13
C GLY A 56 27.78 -7.87 -56.05
N GLY A 57 28.85 -7.75 -55.26
CA GLY A 57 29.18 -8.67 -54.17
C GLY A 57 28.97 -8.10 -52.77
N ARG A 58 28.27 -6.96 -52.63
CA ARG A 58 28.08 -6.30 -51.34
C ARG A 58 26.60 -6.21 -51.00
N ILE A 59 26.28 -6.57 -49.77
CA ILE A 59 24.91 -6.57 -49.25
C ILE A 59 24.84 -5.58 -48.10
N VAL A 60 23.89 -4.65 -48.15
CA VAL A 60 23.65 -3.69 -47.09
C VAL A 60 22.31 -3.99 -46.44
N TYR A 61 22.25 -3.89 -45.12
CA TYR A 61 21.04 -4.15 -44.34
C TYR A 61 21.07 -3.37 -43.02
N THR A 62 19.92 -3.31 -42.35
CA THR A 62 19.81 -2.76 -41.00
C THR A 62 19.69 -3.85 -39.94
N LEU A 63 20.34 -3.65 -38.80
CA LEU A 63 20.28 -4.49 -37.61
C LEU A 63 20.29 -3.60 -36.36
N GLY A 64 19.25 -3.68 -35.52
CA GLY A 64 19.15 -2.87 -34.30
C GLY A 64 19.18 -1.35 -34.56
N GLY A 65 18.62 -0.91 -35.70
CA GLY A 65 18.68 0.49 -36.14
C GLY A 65 20.06 0.97 -36.58
N ASN A 66 20.99 0.06 -36.89
CA ASN A 66 22.30 0.40 -37.46
C ASN A 66 22.48 -0.20 -38.85
N VAL A 67 23.22 0.46 -39.72
CA VAL A 67 23.53 0.00 -41.08
C VAL A 67 24.79 -0.86 -41.06
N TYR A 68 24.71 -2.00 -41.72
CA TYR A 68 25.81 -2.94 -41.91
C TYR A 68 26.04 -3.17 -43.40
N VAL A 69 27.31 -3.31 -43.79
CA VAL A 69 27.71 -3.81 -45.10
C VAL A 69 28.37 -5.18 -44.95
N TYR A 70 27.96 -6.13 -45.76
CA TYR A 70 28.55 -7.46 -45.86
C TYR A 70 29.19 -7.62 -47.23
N ASP A 71 30.45 -8.05 -47.25
CA ASP A 71 31.21 -8.31 -48.48
C ASP A 71 31.27 -9.83 -48.73
N ALA A 72 30.62 -10.29 -49.79
CA ALA A 72 30.52 -11.69 -50.18
C ALA A 72 31.85 -12.33 -50.58
N THR A 73 32.86 -11.53 -50.94
CA THR A 73 34.17 -12.04 -51.36
C THR A 73 35.03 -12.39 -50.15
N SER A 74 35.08 -11.47 -49.18
CA SER A 74 35.81 -11.66 -47.92
C SER A 74 35.00 -12.40 -46.85
N LYS A 75 33.68 -12.52 -47.06
CA LYS A 75 32.70 -13.04 -46.11
C LYS A 75 32.72 -12.31 -44.75
N GLN A 76 33.07 -11.03 -44.77
CA GLN A 76 33.13 -10.19 -43.57
C GLN A 76 31.98 -9.18 -43.56
N LYS A 77 31.43 -8.93 -42.36
CA LYS A 77 30.54 -7.79 -42.10
C LYS A 77 31.31 -6.60 -41.51
N ARG A 78 30.82 -5.39 -41.77
CA ARG A 78 31.26 -4.15 -41.14
C ARG A 78 30.05 -3.30 -40.77
N GLN A 79 29.98 -2.86 -39.52
CA GLN A 79 29.02 -1.86 -39.06
C GLN A 79 29.44 -0.48 -39.55
N LEU A 80 28.53 0.27 -40.17
CA LEU A 80 28.79 1.63 -40.67
C LEU A 80 28.30 2.71 -39.69
N THR A 81 27.25 2.44 -38.91
CA THR A 81 26.64 3.42 -37.99
C THR A 81 26.58 2.91 -36.56
N THR A 82 26.54 3.81 -35.57
CA THR A 82 26.48 3.44 -34.13
C THR A 82 25.30 4.06 -33.36
N SER A 83 24.44 4.84 -34.02
CA SER A 83 23.36 5.58 -33.35
C SER A 83 22.15 4.75 -32.96
N GLY A 84 21.96 3.58 -33.57
CA GLY A 84 20.73 2.78 -33.42
C GLY A 84 19.48 3.42 -34.02
N LYS A 85 19.63 4.44 -34.89
CA LYS A 85 18.51 5.21 -35.48
C LYS A 85 18.68 5.46 -36.99
N ALA A 86 19.35 4.54 -37.68
CA ALA A 86 19.55 4.55 -39.13
C ALA A 86 18.58 3.60 -39.84
N TYR A 87 18.03 4.04 -40.96
CA TYR A 87 16.97 3.35 -41.71
C TYR A 87 17.15 3.50 -43.22
N MET A 88 16.52 2.59 -43.97
CA MET A 88 16.40 2.64 -45.44
C MET A 88 17.75 2.82 -46.16
N PRO A 89 18.73 1.93 -45.95
CA PRO A 89 20.00 2.04 -46.63
C PRO A 89 19.89 1.64 -48.11
N GLU A 90 20.74 2.24 -48.93
CA GLU A 90 20.93 1.90 -50.35
C GLU A 90 22.44 1.75 -50.63
N ILE A 91 22.82 0.88 -51.55
CA ILE A 91 24.20 0.72 -52.02
C ILE A 91 24.29 0.91 -53.54
N GLY A 92 25.36 1.58 -53.98
CA GLY A 92 25.72 1.73 -55.39
C GLY A 92 27.22 1.87 -55.53
N GLY A 93 27.85 0.93 -56.23
CA GLY A 93 29.30 0.82 -56.36
C GLY A 93 30.01 0.74 -55.01
N ASN A 94 30.74 1.80 -54.66
CA ASN A 94 31.48 1.91 -53.41
C ASN A 94 30.79 2.80 -52.36
N GLU A 95 29.57 3.23 -52.61
CA GLU A 95 28.87 4.21 -51.78
C GLU A 95 27.64 3.60 -51.13
N VAL A 96 27.40 3.95 -49.87
CA VAL A 96 26.21 3.56 -49.12
C VAL A 96 25.53 4.82 -48.61
N VAL A 97 24.22 4.96 -48.83
CA VAL A 97 23.43 6.09 -48.30
C VAL A 97 22.32 5.58 -47.41
N TRP A 98 21.92 6.37 -46.40
CA TRP A 98 20.83 6.04 -45.49
C TRP A 98 20.20 7.30 -44.87
N SER A 99 19.02 7.13 -44.28
CA SER A 99 18.35 8.16 -43.47
C SER A 99 18.64 7.91 -41.99
N GLU A 100 18.98 8.94 -41.22
CA GLU A 100 19.34 8.78 -39.81
C GLU A 100 18.82 9.91 -38.91
N ASN A 101 18.30 9.54 -37.74
CA ASN A 101 17.85 10.48 -36.72
C ASN A 101 18.90 10.66 -35.60
N ARG A 102 19.79 11.65 -35.73
CA ARG A 102 20.82 11.91 -34.71
C ARG A 102 20.42 12.98 -33.69
N ASP A 103 19.61 13.96 -34.10
CA ASP A 103 19.33 15.18 -33.33
C ASP A 103 17.84 15.52 -33.21
N GLY A 104 16.96 14.56 -33.51
CA GLY A 104 15.52 14.74 -33.51
C GLY A 104 14.93 15.00 -34.90
N THR A 105 15.78 15.24 -35.90
CA THR A 105 15.43 15.31 -37.33
C THR A 105 16.09 14.18 -38.11
N ASN A 106 15.45 13.68 -39.18
CA ASN A 106 16.09 12.71 -40.07
C ASN A 106 16.84 13.44 -41.19
N ASP A 107 18.14 13.19 -41.30
CA ASP A 107 18.97 13.66 -42.41
C ASP A 107 19.50 12.47 -43.24
N ILE A 108 19.98 12.76 -44.45
CA ILE A 108 20.61 11.80 -45.34
C ILE A 108 22.13 11.79 -45.12
N PHE A 109 22.68 10.59 -45.00
CA PHE A 109 24.11 10.35 -44.85
C PHE A 109 24.63 9.49 -46.01
N LEU A 110 25.90 9.68 -46.35
CA LEU A 110 26.64 8.96 -47.37
C LEU A 110 27.93 8.42 -46.76
N TYR A 111 28.31 7.20 -47.13
CA TYR A 111 29.56 6.59 -46.74
C TYR A 111 30.29 6.03 -47.95
N ASP A 112 31.53 6.44 -48.13
CA ASP A 112 32.44 5.88 -49.13
C ASP A 112 33.18 4.68 -48.52
N LEU A 113 32.92 3.48 -49.04
CA LEU A 113 33.47 2.24 -48.56
C LEU A 113 34.98 2.11 -48.80
N VAL A 114 35.53 2.81 -49.80
CA VAL A 114 36.95 2.80 -50.18
C VAL A 114 37.73 3.86 -49.41
N ALA A 115 37.20 5.09 -49.36
CA ALA A 115 37.80 6.18 -48.58
C ALA A 115 37.61 5.97 -47.06
N ASN A 116 36.64 5.16 -46.65
CA ASN A 116 36.25 4.92 -45.26
C ASN A 116 35.86 6.24 -44.57
N GLU A 117 35.05 7.05 -45.27
CA GLU A 117 34.63 8.39 -44.86
C GLU A 117 33.11 8.50 -44.87
N GLU A 118 32.55 9.03 -43.78
CA GLU A 118 31.13 9.39 -43.66
C GLU A 118 30.95 10.88 -43.96
N THR A 119 29.96 11.21 -44.77
CA THR A 119 29.53 12.58 -45.07
C THR A 119 28.05 12.73 -44.78
N GLN A 120 27.69 13.71 -43.95
CA GLN A 120 26.29 14.16 -43.85
C GLN A 120 25.93 14.96 -45.10
N VAL A 121 24.96 14.47 -45.87
CA VAL A 121 24.58 15.00 -47.18
C VAL A 121 23.70 16.25 -47.01
N THR A 122 22.76 16.20 -46.08
CA THR A 122 21.74 17.22 -45.82
C THR A 122 21.80 17.73 -44.38
N GLN A 123 21.49 19.00 -44.20
CA GLN A 123 21.47 19.70 -42.89
C GLN A 123 20.28 20.67 -42.83
N THR A 124 19.12 20.24 -43.31
CA THR A 124 18.06 21.16 -43.72
C THR A 124 17.16 21.61 -42.57
N GLY A 125 17.30 21.04 -41.37
CA GLY A 125 16.37 21.24 -40.25
C GLY A 125 14.95 20.74 -40.56
N SER A 126 14.79 19.95 -41.63
CA SER A 126 13.56 19.29 -42.02
C SER A 126 13.29 18.13 -41.06
N VAL A 127 12.05 17.96 -40.63
CA VAL A 127 11.73 16.96 -39.59
C VAL A 127 11.85 15.51 -40.08
N TYR A 128 11.74 15.22 -41.39
CA TYR A 128 11.72 13.84 -41.90
C TYR A 128 12.22 13.70 -43.36
N GLU A 129 13.53 13.57 -43.58
CA GLU A 129 14.10 13.16 -44.87
C GLU A 129 14.24 11.62 -44.95
N VAL A 130 13.77 10.99 -46.04
CA VAL A 130 13.61 9.52 -46.12
C VAL A 130 13.91 8.92 -47.50
N ASN A 131 14.12 7.59 -47.53
CA ASN A 131 14.27 6.73 -48.71
C ASN A 131 15.38 7.17 -49.72
N PRO A 132 16.60 7.49 -49.26
CA PRO A 132 17.65 7.94 -50.17
C PRO A 132 18.02 6.87 -51.20
N LYS A 133 18.24 7.30 -52.45
CA LYS A 133 18.65 6.45 -53.59
C LYS A 133 19.83 7.08 -54.33
N LEU A 134 20.83 6.28 -54.67
CA LEU A 134 21.99 6.73 -55.44
C LEU A 134 21.63 6.85 -56.93
N ALA A 135 22.08 7.92 -57.57
CA ALA A 135 21.68 8.31 -58.93
C ALA A 135 22.85 8.86 -59.76
N GLY A 136 22.72 8.79 -61.08
CA GLY A 136 23.74 9.15 -62.06
C GLY A 136 24.61 7.96 -62.47
N THR A 137 25.37 8.11 -63.56
CA THR A 137 26.23 7.05 -64.13
C THR A 137 27.46 6.74 -63.28
N GLU A 138 27.81 7.63 -62.35
CA GLU A 138 28.90 7.49 -61.37
C GLU A 138 28.41 7.92 -59.97
N GLN A 139 27.13 7.69 -59.64
CA GLN A 139 26.54 7.99 -58.32
C GLN A 139 26.68 9.47 -57.86
N GLN A 140 26.84 10.39 -58.82
CA GLN A 140 27.07 11.82 -58.56
C GLN A 140 25.85 12.55 -57.94
N TYR A 141 24.72 11.87 -57.82
CA TYR A 141 23.46 12.43 -57.32
C TYR A 141 22.80 11.51 -56.29
N ILE A 142 22.00 12.11 -55.41
CA ILE A 142 21.18 11.38 -54.44
C ILE A 142 19.72 11.83 -54.58
N VAL A 143 18.79 10.90 -54.74
CA VAL A 143 17.35 11.18 -54.70
C VAL A 143 16.82 10.88 -53.32
N TYR A 144 16.06 11.79 -52.71
CA TYR A 144 15.49 11.61 -51.37
C TYR A 144 14.12 12.27 -51.25
N GLY A 145 13.35 11.89 -50.23
CA GLY A 145 11.97 12.35 -50.01
C GLY A 145 11.83 13.28 -48.80
N ILE A 146 10.93 14.27 -48.92
CA ILE A 146 10.46 15.11 -47.79
C ILE A 146 8.94 15.20 -47.89
N GLY A 147 8.21 14.63 -46.92
CA GLY A 147 6.75 14.50 -47.04
C GLY A 147 6.38 13.77 -48.35
N ASN A 148 5.61 14.42 -49.21
CA ASN A 148 5.29 13.91 -50.56
C ASN A 148 6.19 14.47 -51.68
N GLY A 149 7.17 15.30 -51.35
CA GLY A 149 8.15 15.85 -52.28
C GLY A 149 9.30 14.89 -52.58
N ILE A 150 9.79 14.92 -53.82
CA ILE A 150 10.96 14.14 -54.28
C ILE A 150 12.04 15.13 -54.70
N TYR A 151 13.23 14.98 -54.13
CA TYR A 151 14.36 15.88 -54.30
C TYR A 151 15.54 15.15 -54.92
N LEU A 152 16.25 15.84 -55.81
CA LEU A 152 17.52 15.43 -56.40
C LEU A 152 18.62 16.31 -55.83
N TYR A 153 19.59 15.70 -55.18
CA TYR A 153 20.79 16.34 -54.63
C TYR A 153 21.97 16.14 -55.55
N ASP A 154 22.64 17.22 -55.92
CA ASP A 154 23.95 17.21 -56.59
C ASP A 154 25.06 17.13 -55.54
N VAL A 155 25.81 16.03 -55.53
CA VAL A 155 26.85 15.75 -54.53
C VAL A 155 28.02 16.72 -54.64
N ALA A 156 28.46 17.04 -55.87
CA ALA A 156 29.57 17.97 -56.10
C ALA A 156 29.16 19.42 -55.86
N GLY A 157 27.95 19.78 -56.30
CA GLY A 157 27.37 21.11 -56.14
C GLY A 157 26.85 21.41 -54.74
N ARG A 158 26.58 20.37 -53.93
CA ARG A 158 25.92 20.44 -52.61
C ARG A 158 24.60 21.21 -52.65
N THR A 159 23.77 20.91 -53.64
CA THR A 159 22.49 21.59 -53.85
C THR A 159 21.37 20.59 -54.06
N SER A 160 20.22 20.84 -53.44
CA SER A 160 18.98 20.08 -53.66
C SER A 160 18.03 20.81 -54.59
N GLN A 161 17.39 20.08 -55.50
CA GLN A 161 16.26 20.57 -56.30
C GLN A 161 15.08 19.61 -56.19
N LYS A 162 13.87 20.14 -56.01
CA LYS A 162 12.64 19.35 -56.07
C LYS A 162 12.32 19.01 -57.52
N ILE A 163 12.02 17.74 -57.82
CA ILE A 163 11.80 17.25 -59.19
C ILE A 163 10.34 16.88 -59.49
N ASN A 164 9.51 16.65 -58.47
CA ASN A 164 8.08 16.35 -58.65
C ASN A 164 7.19 17.59 -58.47
N THR A 165 5.93 17.50 -58.91
CA THR A 165 5.01 18.65 -59.00
C THR A 165 4.01 18.76 -57.85
N ILE A 166 4.00 17.78 -56.93
CA ILE A 166 3.10 17.73 -55.78
C ILE A 166 3.66 18.59 -54.63
N ASP A 167 2.80 19.32 -53.91
CA ASP A 167 3.18 20.02 -52.69
C ASP A 167 3.58 19.04 -51.58
N ASP A 168 4.65 19.33 -50.83
CA ASP A 168 5.19 18.40 -49.83
C ASP A 168 4.18 18.03 -48.73
N SER A 169 3.22 18.94 -48.50
CA SER A 169 2.17 18.83 -47.47
C SER A 169 0.81 18.35 -48.00
N ASP A 170 0.70 17.96 -49.28
CA ASP A 170 -0.55 17.45 -49.84
C ASP A 170 -0.84 16.05 -49.29
N TYR A 171 -1.57 15.96 -48.17
CA TYR A 171 -1.96 14.69 -47.54
C TYR A 171 -2.89 13.82 -48.41
N SER A 172 -3.46 14.38 -49.48
CA SER A 172 -4.22 13.58 -50.45
C SER A 172 -3.30 12.84 -51.41
N ALA A 173 -2.00 13.12 -51.43
CA ALA A 173 -1.02 12.46 -52.27
C ALA A 173 -0.23 11.38 -51.53
N GLN A 174 0.18 10.34 -52.28
CA GLN A 174 1.22 9.40 -51.91
C GLN A 174 2.22 9.31 -53.07
N THR A 175 3.50 9.23 -52.73
CA THR A 175 4.60 9.12 -53.69
C THR A 175 5.58 8.03 -53.28
N GLY A 176 6.21 7.42 -54.28
CA GLY A 176 7.33 6.50 -54.13
C GLY A 176 8.10 6.46 -55.44
N TYR A 177 9.41 6.22 -55.36
CA TYR A 177 10.32 6.39 -56.49
C TYR A 177 11.37 5.29 -56.56
N ALA A 178 11.88 5.09 -57.77
CA ALA A 178 13.01 4.23 -58.07
C ALA A 178 13.98 4.94 -59.00
N VAL A 179 15.25 4.52 -58.98
CA VAL A 179 16.34 5.18 -59.69
C VAL A 179 17.18 4.13 -60.41
N SER A 180 17.59 4.42 -61.64
CA SER A 180 18.64 3.66 -62.35
C SER A 180 19.44 4.62 -63.22
N GLY A 181 20.74 4.74 -62.95
CA GLY A 181 21.61 5.67 -63.65
C GLY A 181 21.03 7.09 -63.65
N ASP A 182 20.86 7.68 -64.83
CA ASP A 182 20.34 9.03 -65.01
C ASP A 182 18.80 9.14 -64.94
N ARG A 183 18.08 8.06 -64.60
CA ARG A 183 16.61 8.02 -64.62
C ARG A 183 16.03 7.94 -63.23
N VAL A 184 15.06 8.82 -62.96
CA VAL A 184 14.23 8.80 -61.76
C VAL A 184 12.78 8.60 -62.18
N VAL A 185 12.16 7.55 -61.67
CA VAL A 185 10.75 7.25 -61.89
C VAL A 185 9.99 7.29 -60.59
N TRP A 186 8.76 7.80 -60.62
CA TRP A 186 7.89 7.81 -59.45
C TRP A 186 6.43 7.69 -59.83
N TYR A 187 5.64 7.22 -58.87
CA TYR A 187 4.20 7.33 -58.95
C TYR A 187 3.72 8.53 -58.14
N GLU A 188 2.63 9.11 -58.60
CA GLU A 188 1.86 10.12 -57.90
C GLU A 188 0.42 9.62 -57.80
N HIS A 189 -0.02 9.28 -56.58
CA HIS A 189 -1.40 8.86 -56.33
C HIS A 189 -2.10 9.92 -55.48
N ARG A 190 -3.04 10.66 -56.08
CA ARG A 190 -3.90 11.63 -55.37
C ARG A 190 -5.25 10.99 -55.09
N TYR A 191 -5.79 11.20 -53.89
CA TYR A 191 -7.11 10.69 -53.49
C TYR A 191 -8.25 11.67 -53.83
N ASN A 192 -7.97 12.97 -54.01
CA ASN A 192 -9.00 13.99 -54.27
C ASN A 192 -8.50 15.15 -55.17
N PRO A 193 -8.87 15.19 -56.47
CA PRO A 193 -9.56 14.13 -57.20
C PRO A 193 -8.67 12.88 -57.32
N ALA A 194 -9.30 11.70 -57.36
CA ALA A 194 -8.59 10.45 -57.52
C ALA A 194 -7.81 10.43 -58.85
N SER A 195 -6.48 10.37 -58.82
CA SER A 195 -5.65 10.21 -60.00
C SER A 195 -4.36 9.49 -59.68
N MET A 196 -3.96 8.55 -60.53
CA MET A 196 -2.65 7.91 -60.45
C MET A 196 -1.87 8.14 -61.75
N SER A 197 -0.64 8.61 -61.62
CA SER A 197 0.25 8.85 -62.76
C SER A 197 1.67 8.44 -62.45
N MET A 198 2.31 7.78 -63.42
CA MET A 198 3.72 7.44 -63.42
C MET A 198 4.50 8.50 -64.18
N HIS A 199 5.59 8.97 -63.61
CA HIS A 199 6.44 10.01 -64.19
C HIS A 199 7.88 9.52 -64.34
N LEU A 200 8.56 10.08 -65.33
CA LEU A 200 9.98 9.90 -65.61
C LEU A 200 10.68 11.26 -65.65
N TYR A 201 11.79 11.36 -64.94
CA TYR A 201 12.74 12.47 -65.00
C TYR A 201 14.12 11.95 -65.39
N THR A 202 14.76 12.64 -66.33
CA THR A 202 16.13 12.32 -66.78
C THR A 202 17.09 13.40 -66.28
N ILE A 203 18.04 12.99 -65.46
CA ILE A 203 19.07 13.86 -64.87
C ILE A 203 19.94 14.44 -65.99
N GLY A 204 20.12 15.77 -66.00
CA GLY A 204 20.86 16.47 -67.05
C GLY A 204 20.10 16.62 -68.38
N GLY A 205 18.86 16.15 -68.47
CA GLY A 205 17.99 16.36 -69.64
C GLY A 205 17.49 17.80 -69.76
N ASN A 206 17.19 18.23 -70.99
CA ASN A 206 16.64 19.58 -71.28
C ASN A 206 15.13 19.72 -71.01
N GLY A 207 14.48 18.75 -70.36
CA GLY A 207 13.05 18.71 -70.09
C GLY A 207 12.74 18.38 -68.63
N GLY A 208 11.58 18.83 -68.14
CA GLY A 208 11.07 18.45 -66.81
C GLY A 208 10.51 17.03 -66.80
N ALA A 209 9.89 16.65 -65.67
CA ALA A 209 9.18 15.37 -65.52
C ALA A 209 8.15 15.12 -66.64
N THR A 210 8.13 13.90 -67.18
CA THR A 210 7.17 13.48 -68.22
C THR A 210 6.30 12.31 -67.75
N PRO A 211 4.97 12.31 -67.99
CA PRO A 211 4.13 11.18 -67.64
C PRO A 211 4.33 10.03 -68.63
N ILE A 212 4.54 8.81 -68.11
CA ILE A 212 4.78 7.60 -68.91
C ILE A 212 3.61 6.59 -68.83
N ALA A 213 2.78 6.66 -67.78
CA ALA A 213 1.51 5.95 -67.69
C ALA A 213 0.49 6.76 -66.86
N GLN A 214 -0.77 6.75 -67.27
CA GLN A 214 -1.87 7.42 -66.55
C GLN A 214 -3.05 6.45 -66.44
N ASP A 215 -3.53 6.22 -65.22
CA ASP A 215 -4.78 5.49 -64.99
C ASP A 215 -5.77 6.38 -64.22
N ALA A 216 -6.95 6.56 -64.80
CA ALA A 216 -8.01 7.39 -64.25
C ALA A 216 -8.90 6.65 -63.23
N ASN A 217 -8.71 5.34 -63.00
CA ASN A 217 -9.68 4.50 -62.28
C ASN A 217 -9.10 3.55 -61.21
N LEU A 218 -7.89 3.76 -60.72
CA LEU A 218 -7.27 2.83 -59.77
C LEU A 218 -7.32 3.29 -58.31
N ALA A 219 -7.88 2.42 -57.47
CA ALA A 219 -7.85 2.47 -56.01
C ALA A 219 -6.77 1.48 -55.48
N VAL A 220 -5.50 1.71 -55.81
CA VAL A 220 -4.39 0.85 -55.33
C VAL A 220 -3.71 1.44 -54.10
N SER A 221 -3.22 0.55 -53.24
CA SER A 221 -2.17 0.81 -52.25
C SER A 221 -0.83 1.06 -52.95
N GLN A 222 0.03 1.89 -52.35
CA GLN A 222 1.39 2.26 -52.76
C GLN A 222 2.12 1.23 -53.66
N PRO A 223 2.33 1.50 -54.97
CA PRO A 223 3.07 0.59 -55.84
C PRO A 223 4.57 0.60 -55.52
N ASN A 224 5.14 -0.57 -55.24
CA ASN A 224 6.58 -0.75 -55.12
C ASN A 224 7.21 -0.74 -56.52
N LEU A 225 8.09 0.21 -56.78
CA LEU A 225 8.74 0.46 -58.07
C LEU A 225 10.17 -0.07 -58.09
N ALA A 226 10.59 -0.63 -59.21
CA ALA A 226 12.00 -0.88 -59.51
C ALA A 226 12.29 -0.63 -61.00
N ILE A 227 13.49 -0.15 -61.31
CA ILE A 227 13.91 0.20 -62.67
C ILE A 227 15.35 -0.25 -62.91
N ASP A 228 15.61 -0.75 -64.11
CA ASP A 228 16.97 -0.94 -64.64
C ASP A 228 17.03 -0.43 -66.08
N GLY A 229 17.78 0.63 -66.34
CA GLY A 229 17.85 1.29 -67.63
C GLY A 229 16.47 1.71 -68.17
N ASP A 230 16.04 1.10 -69.28
CA ASP A 230 14.73 1.35 -69.91
C ASP A 230 13.60 0.44 -69.38
N LYS A 231 13.88 -0.44 -68.42
CA LYS A 231 12.93 -1.47 -67.97
C LYS A 231 12.40 -1.15 -66.59
N LEU A 232 11.08 -0.99 -66.49
CA LEU A 232 10.37 -0.62 -65.27
C LEU A 232 9.45 -1.76 -64.84
N VAL A 233 9.43 -2.05 -63.53
CA VAL A 233 8.49 -2.98 -62.91
C VAL A 233 7.80 -2.38 -61.71
N TRP A 234 6.51 -2.68 -61.56
CA TRP A 234 5.73 -2.28 -60.39
C TRP A 234 4.59 -3.25 -60.08
N VAL A 235 4.02 -3.06 -58.90
CA VAL A 235 2.82 -3.76 -58.46
C VAL A 235 1.60 -3.05 -59.02
N ASP A 236 0.80 -3.74 -59.84
CA ASP A 236 -0.41 -3.19 -60.45
C ASP A 236 -1.60 -4.14 -60.29
N ARG A 237 -2.81 -3.59 -60.25
CA ARG A 237 -4.06 -4.35 -60.13
C ARG A 237 -4.79 -4.36 -61.47
N GLN A 238 -4.81 -5.54 -62.12
CA GLN A 238 -5.54 -5.73 -63.36
C GLN A 238 -7.03 -5.38 -63.20
N THR A 239 -7.61 -4.68 -64.17
CA THR A 239 -9.04 -4.32 -64.16
C THR A 239 -9.93 -5.57 -63.96
N GLY A 240 -10.75 -5.56 -62.91
CA GLY A 240 -11.62 -6.69 -62.54
C GLY A 240 -10.99 -7.76 -61.64
N SER A 241 -9.72 -7.61 -61.27
CA SER A 241 -9.04 -8.42 -60.25
C SER A 241 -9.03 -7.70 -58.89
N TYR A 242 -9.07 -8.47 -57.80
CA TYR A 242 -8.84 -7.97 -56.43
C TYR A 242 -7.40 -8.23 -55.94
N ARG A 243 -6.51 -8.68 -56.82
CA ARG A 243 -5.15 -9.10 -56.50
C ARG A 243 -4.11 -8.32 -57.28
N ASP A 244 -3.01 -8.02 -56.60
CA ASP A 244 -1.93 -7.22 -57.14
C ASP A 244 -0.90 -8.13 -57.84
N ASN A 245 -0.48 -7.75 -59.05
CA ASN A 245 0.41 -8.53 -59.92
C ASN A 245 1.58 -7.66 -60.41
N ILE A 246 2.70 -8.27 -60.79
CA ILE A 246 3.85 -7.54 -61.33
C ILE A 246 3.60 -7.14 -62.78
N TYR A 247 3.60 -5.83 -63.03
CA TYR A 247 3.54 -5.22 -64.34
C TYR A 247 4.93 -4.77 -64.77
N PHE A 248 5.28 -5.08 -66.02
CA PHE A 248 6.52 -4.67 -66.67
C PHE A 248 6.22 -3.65 -67.77
N TYR A 249 7.07 -2.64 -67.91
CA TYR A 249 6.99 -1.64 -68.96
C TYR A 249 8.38 -1.32 -69.50
N ASP A 250 8.49 -1.30 -70.81
CA ASP A 250 9.69 -0.90 -71.52
C ASP A 250 9.55 0.55 -71.99
N LEU A 251 10.36 1.44 -71.44
CA LEU A 251 10.40 2.86 -71.76
C LEU A 251 10.82 3.12 -73.21
N SER A 252 11.65 2.25 -73.79
CA SER A 252 12.12 2.37 -75.16
C SER A 252 11.02 1.98 -76.17
N GLU A 253 10.18 1.01 -75.81
CA GLU A 253 9.04 0.57 -76.63
C GLU A 253 7.76 1.38 -76.38
N GLY A 254 7.66 2.03 -75.21
CA GLY A 254 6.44 2.71 -74.77
C GLY A 254 5.27 1.74 -74.55
N SER A 255 5.57 0.50 -74.15
CA SER A 255 4.56 -0.55 -73.97
C SER A 255 4.91 -1.49 -72.81
N GLY A 256 3.92 -2.23 -72.30
CA GLY A 256 4.11 -3.10 -71.14
C GLY A 256 3.15 -4.29 -71.09
N ARG A 257 3.38 -5.18 -70.13
CA ARG A 257 2.61 -6.41 -69.89
C ARG A 257 2.74 -6.89 -68.43
N PHE A 258 1.73 -7.62 -67.95
CA PHE A 258 1.88 -8.41 -66.72
C PHE A 258 2.83 -9.59 -66.96
N LEU A 259 3.75 -9.85 -66.01
CA LEU A 259 4.75 -10.91 -66.17
C LEU A 259 4.20 -12.30 -65.86
N ASP A 260 3.44 -12.42 -64.77
CA ASP A 260 2.94 -13.72 -64.29
C ASP A 260 1.55 -13.57 -63.66
N PRO A 261 0.54 -13.13 -64.45
CA PRO A 261 -0.78 -12.76 -63.92
C PRO A 261 -1.50 -13.98 -63.36
N ARG A 262 -1.70 -14.00 -62.05
CA ARG A 262 -2.43 -15.05 -61.31
C ARG A 262 -3.36 -14.42 -60.27
N ASP A 263 -4.29 -15.20 -59.74
CA ASP A 263 -5.19 -14.78 -58.67
C ASP A 263 -4.51 -14.91 -57.28
N ASN A 264 -3.31 -14.34 -57.15
CA ASN A 264 -2.51 -14.27 -55.92
C ASN A 264 -1.88 -12.88 -55.79
N ASN A 265 -1.42 -12.54 -54.60
CA ASN A 265 -0.83 -11.23 -54.31
C ASN A 265 0.69 -11.27 -54.52
N GLN A 266 1.17 -10.41 -55.41
CA GLN A 266 2.57 -10.20 -55.72
C GLN A 266 3.03 -8.83 -55.20
N SER A 267 4.25 -8.74 -54.69
CA SER A 267 4.75 -7.51 -54.06
C SER A 267 6.28 -7.42 -54.09
N ALA A 268 6.82 -6.25 -53.77
CA ALA A 268 8.26 -5.96 -53.71
C ALA A 268 9.06 -6.46 -54.93
N PRO A 269 8.73 -6.00 -56.16
CA PRO A 269 9.52 -6.37 -57.32
C PRO A 269 10.89 -5.68 -57.30
N ALA A 270 11.92 -6.37 -57.79
CA ALA A 270 13.24 -5.82 -58.11
C ALA A 270 13.66 -6.30 -59.51
N ILE A 271 14.48 -5.52 -60.21
CA ILE A 271 14.92 -5.82 -61.59
C ILE A 271 16.42 -5.54 -61.77
N ASP A 272 17.10 -6.43 -62.47
CA ASP A 272 18.47 -6.25 -62.97
C ASP A 272 18.61 -6.93 -64.33
N GLY A 273 18.91 -6.15 -65.37
CA GLY A 273 19.03 -6.61 -66.74
C GLY A 273 17.72 -7.17 -67.28
N ASP A 274 17.70 -8.48 -67.54
CA ASP A 274 16.51 -9.20 -68.01
C ASP A 274 15.82 -10.00 -66.88
N LYS A 275 16.29 -9.89 -65.64
CA LYS A 275 15.79 -10.68 -64.53
C LYS A 275 14.95 -9.82 -63.60
N VAL A 276 13.74 -10.28 -63.31
CA VAL A 276 12.81 -9.65 -62.36
C VAL A 276 12.56 -10.62 -61.21
N VAL A 277 12.58 -10.16 -59.98
CA VAL A 277 12.23 -10.97 -58.79
C VAL A 277 11.14 -10.28 -57.98
N TRP A 278 10.30 -11.04 -57.28
CA TRP A 278 9.24 -10.51 -56.42
C TRP A 278 8.85 -11.50 -55.33
N LEU A 279 8.08 -11.01 -54.36
CA LEU A 279 7.40 -11.83 -53.36
C LEU A 279 6.02 -12.23 -53.86
N ASP A 280 5.72 -13.53 -53.81
CA ASP A 280 4.46 -14.09 -54.28
C ASP A 280 3.83 -14.97 -53.20
N ASN A 281 2.54 -14.75 -52.91
CA ASN A 281 1.84 -15.46 -51.84
C ASN A 281 1.05 -16.70 -52.28
N ARG A 282 1.29 -17.23 -53.50
CA ARG A 282 0.53 -18.36 -54.05
C ARG A 282 0.53 -19.64 -53.21
N SER A 283 1.52 -19.82 -52.33
CA SER A 283 1.61 -20.95 -51.41
C SER A 283 0.97 -20.68 -50.04
N GLY A 284 0.27 -19.55 -49.88
CA GLY A 284 -0.26 -19.07 -48.59
C GLY A 284 0.75 -18.32 -47.73
N LYS A 285 2.01 -18.22 -48.18
CA LYS A 285 3.10 -17.46 -47.56
C LYS A 285 3.88 -16.76 -48.67
N ASN A 286 4.51 -15.61 -48.36
CA ASN A 286 5.32 -14.91 -49.35
C ASN A 286 6.59 -15.71 -49.65
N GLN A 287 6.79 -16.06 -50.91
CA GLN A 287 7.96 -16.78 -51.41
C GLN A 287 8.61 -15.98 -52.53
N VAL A 288 9.91 -16.17 -52.77
CA VAL A 288 10.62 -15.46 -53.83
C VAL A 288 10.44 -16.18 -55.16
N TYR A 289 9.99 -15.43 -56.16
CA TYR A 289 9.90 -15.87 -57.55
C TYR A 289 10.76 -14.97 -58.43
N SER A 290 11.23 -15.55 -59.54
CA SER A 290 11.96 -14.83 -60.57
C SER A 290 11.29 -15.00 -61.93
N TYR A 291 11.41 -14.00 -62.81
CA TYR A 291 11.02 -14.02 -64.21
C TYR A 291 12.20 -13.60 -65.06
N ASP A 292 12.45 -14.35 -66.12
CA ASP A 292 13.40 -13.99 -67.16
C ASP A 292 12.62 -13.34 -68.32
N LEU A 293 12.87 -12.05 -68.57
CA LEU A 293 12.21 -11.24 -69.59
C LEU A 293 12.52 -11.74 -71.00
N ALA A 294 13.74 -12.20 -71.25
CA ALA A 294 14.19 -12.69 -72.55
C ALA A 294 13.63 -14.10 -72.85
N ALA A 295 13.63 -14.99 -71.85
CA ALA A 295 13.07 -16.34 -71.97
C ALA A 295 11.55 -16.40 -71.79
N ALA A 296 10.94 -15.32 -71.31
CA ALA A 296 9.52 -15.22 -70.96
C ALA A 296 9.04 -16.36 -70.04
N SER A 297 9.79 -16.63 -68.97
CA SER A 297 9.51 -17.75 -68.06
C SER A 297 9.70 -17.38 -66.58
N ALA A 298 8.84 -17.93 -65.72
CA ALA A 298 8.88 -17.76 -64.28
C ALA A 298 9.42 -19.01 -63.57
N ALA A 299 10.15 -18.82 -62.47
CA ALA A 299 10.68 -19.88 -61.61
C ALA A 299 10.58 -19.50 -60.13
N SER A 300 10.38 -20.50 -59.26
CA SER A 300 10.46 -20.33 -57.81
C SER A 300 11.93 -20.35 -57.38
N VAL A 301 12.33 -19.41 -56.51
CA VAL A 301 13.70 -19.29 -56.00
C VAL A 301 13.84 -19.96 -54.64
N THR A 302 12.86 -19.73 -53.75
CA THR A 302 12.86 -20.27 -52.38
C THR A 302 12.15 -21.61 -52.30
N ALA A 303 12.63 -22.47 -51.40
CA ALA A 303 12.10 -23.80 -51.13
C ALA A 303 11.58 -23.96 -49.69
N SER A 304 11.99 -23.09 -48.76
CA SER A 304 11.55 -23.13 -47.36
C SER A 304 10.13 -22.60 -47.17
N ASP A 305 9.38 -23.19 -46.25
CA ASP A 305 8.00 -22.76 -45.93
C ASP A 305 7.96 -21.55 -44.97
N VAL A 306 9.03 -20.76 -44.89
CA VAL A 306 9.08 -19.52 -44.10
C VAL A 306 8.68 -18.35 -45.00
N SER A 307 7.76 -17.49 -44.53
CA SER A 307 7.33 -16.32 -45.29
C SER A 307 8.46 -15.29 -45.40
N LYS A 308 8.70 -14.76 -46.59
CA LYS A 308 9.73 -13.75 -46.88
C LYS A 308 9.15 -12.33 -46.77
N THR A 309 9.98 -11.38 -46.38
CA THR A 309 9.58 -9.99 -46.09
C THR A 309 10.13 -8.97 -47.10
N SER A 310 11.21 -9.31 -47.78
CA SER A 310 11.90 -8.44 -48.75
C SER A 310 12.68 -9.27 -49.76
N VAL A 311 12.98 -8.71 -50.93
CA VAL A 311 13.83 -9.33 -51.95
C VAL A 311 14.56 -8.25 -52.76
N ASP A 312 15.80 -8.54 -53.16
CA ASP A 312 16.58 -7.74 -54.10
C ASP A 312 17.54 -8.64 -54.93
N LEU A 313 18.13 -8.11 -56.00
CA LEU A 313 19.05 -8.85 -56.86
C LEU A 313 20.18 -8.02 -57.45
N SER A 314 21.33 -8.66 -57.67
CA SER A 314 22.42 -8.15 -58.51
C SER A 314 23.07 -9.30 -59.27
N GLY A 315 23.07 -9.20 -60.60
CA GLY A 315 23.41 -10.23 -61.55
C GLY A 315 22.66 -11.53 -61.30
N SER A 316 23.39 -12.59 -60.97
CA SER A 316 22.79 -13.89 -60.66
C SER A 316 22.35 -14.03 -59.19
N ASN A 317 22.83 -13.17 -58.31
CA ASN A 317 22.61 -13.27 -56.87
C ASN A 317 21.27 -12.62 -56.50
N ILE A 318 20.43 -13.35 -55.80
CA ILE A 318 19.15 -12.88 -55.25
C ILE A 318 19.29 -12.95 -53.73
N VAL A 319 18.93 -11.88 -53.03
CA VAL A 319 18.93 -11.81 -51.57
C VAL A 319 17.53 -11.56 -51.05
N TRP A 320 17.18 -12.10 -49.89
CA TRP A 320 15.87 -11.89 -49.27
C TRP A 320 15.93 -11.96 -47.75
N GLY A 321 15.02 -11.23 -47.10
CA GLY A 321 14.78 -11.32 -45.67
C GLY A 321 13.57 -12.20 -45.33
N ASN A 322 13.54 -12.75 -44.12
CA ASN A 322 12.35 -13.36 -43.52
C ASN A 322 11.88 -12.65 -42.24
N GLY A 323 12.38 -11.44 -41.99
CA GLY A 323 12.16 -10.67 -40.77
C GLY A 323 13.06 -11.05 -39.59
N LYS A 324 13.85 -12.13 -39.68
CA LYS A 324 14.86 -12.50 -38.68
C LYS A 324 16.25 -12.64 -39.28
N ASN A 325 16.36 -13.25 -40.45
CA ASN A 325 17.61 -13.55 -41.15
C ASN A 325 17.53 -13.11 -42.61
N ILE A 326 18.72 -12.86 -43.17
CA ILE A 326 18.94 -12.59 -44.60
C ILE A 326 19.53 -13.84 -45.22
N TYR A 327 19.08 -14.18 -46.43
CA TYR A 327 19.54 -15.32 -47.20
C TYR A 327 19.88 -14.89 -48.63
N ALA A 328 20.65 -15.73 -49.31
CA ALA A 328 20.98 -15.58 -50.71
C ALA A 328 20.72 -16.87 -51.51
N SER A 329 20.54 -16.72 -52.82
CA SER A 329 20.40 -17.84 -53.78
C SER A 329 21.70 -18.60 -54.04
N ALA A 330 22.84 -18.07 -53.59
CA ALA A 330 24.17 -18.66 -53.76
C ALA A 330 24.92 -18.70 -52.42
N ASP A 331 25.89 -19.62 -52.31
CA ASP A 331 26.72 -19.81 -51.10
C ASP A 331 27.78 -18.71 -50.96
N ILE A 332 27.30 -17.49 -50.70
CA ILE A 332 28.12 -16.28 -50.56
C ILE A 332 28.16 -15.77 -49.12
N GLY A 333 27.40 -16.39 -48.21
CA GLY A 333 27.35 -16.03 -46.79
C GLY A 333 28.48 -16.66 -45.95
N PRO A 334 28.61 -16.26 -44.67
CA PRO A 334 29.62 -16.83 -43.78
C PRO A 334 29.23 -18.26 -43.38
N SER A 335 30.22 -19.11 -43.10
CA SER A 335 29.92 -20.39 -42.45
C SER A 335 29.45 -20.15 -41.00
N PRO A 336 28.72 -21.09 -40.37
CA PRO A 336 28.30 -20.95 -38.98
C PRO A 336 29.45 -20.61 -38.01
N ILE A 337 30.62 -21.23 -38.20
CA ILE A 337 31.79 -20.97 -37.35
C ILE A 337 32.39 -19.57 -37.61
N ASP A 338 32.36 -19.10 -38.86
CA ASP A 338 32.81 -17.74 -39.18
C ASP A 338 31.88 -16.70 -38.54
N ALA A 339 30.56 -16.93 -38.57
CA ALA A 339 29.59 -16.03 -37.92
C ALA A 339 29.84 -15.92 -36.40
N LEU A 340 30.07 -17.05 -35.72
CA LEU A 340 30.41 -17.08 -34.29
C LEU A 340 31.74 -16.39 -33.96
N ASN A 341 32.75 -16.56 -34.82
CA ASN A 341 34.04 -15.89 -34.65
C ASN A 341 34.02 -14.40 -35.01
N GLN A 342 33.10 -13.98 -35.88
CA GLN A 342 32.88 -12.57 -36.24
C GLN A 342 31.98 -11.81 -35.27
N ALA A 343 31.32 -12.50 -34.32
CA ALA A 343 30.46 -11.85 -33.35
C ALA A 343 31.22 -10.82 -32.50
N ALA A 344 30.69 -9.59 -32.45
CA ALA A 344 31.37 -8.44 -31.87
C ALA A 344 31.27 -8.38 -30.34
N ASN A 345 30.20 -8.93 -29.77
CA ASN A 345 29.88 -8.87 -28.34
C ASN A 345 29.11 -10.12 -27.89
N ALA A 346 28.83 -10.21 -26.59
CA ALA A 346 28.09 -11.31 -25.99
C ALA A 346 26.65 -11.41 -26.51
N GLU A 347 25.97 -10.29 -26.77
CA GLU A 347 24.60 -10.27 -27.28
C GLU A 347 24.49 -10.97 -28.64
N GLU A 348 25.39 -10.64 -29.58
CA GLU A 348 25.46 -11.29 -30.89
C GLU A 348 25.74 -12.80 -30.76
N ILE A 349 26.63 -13.21 -29.84
CA ILE A 349 26.86 -14.64 -29.58
C ILE A 349 25.62 -15.31 -29.02
N GLY A 350 24.91 -14.67 -28.09
CA GLY A 350 23.67 -15.19 -27.52
C GLY A 350 22.64 -15.52 -28.60
N ASP A 351 22.42 -14.60 -29.54
CA ASP A 351 21.50 -14.82 -30.66
C ASP A 351 21.93 -15.93 -31.60
N LEU A 352 23.25 -16.10 -31.80
CA LEU A 352 23.81 -17.18 -32.61
C LEU A 352 23.64 -18.54 -31.93
N LEU A 353 23.82 -18.62 -30.61
CA LEU A 353 23.64 -19.85 -29.82
C LEU A 353 22.19 -20.35 -29.87
N GLU A 354 21.23 -19.45 -30.03
CA GLU A 354 19.79 -19.77 -30.14
C GLU A 354 19.33 -19.98 -31.59
N SER A 355 20.17 -19.67 -32.58
CA SER A 355 19.81 -19.80 -33.99
C SER A 355 19.80 -21.27 -34.45
N ALA A 356 18.65 -21.72 -34.94
CA ALA A 356 18.52 -23.06 -35.52
C ALA A 356 19.44 -23.29 -36.73
N ASP A 357 19.80 -22.23 -37.45
CA ASP A 357 20.63 -22.30 -38.67
C ASP A 357 22.12 -22.50 -38.37
N ILE A 358 22.57 -22.26 -37.13
CA ILE A 358 23.96 -22.50 -36.69
C ILE A 358 24.24 -23.99 -36.42
N GLY A 359 23.19 -24.79 -36.15
CA GLY A 359 23.32 -26.24 -35.95
C GLY A 359 23.87 -26.66 -34.59
N LEU A 360 23.84 -25.79 -33.58
CA LEU A 360 24.12 -26.14 -32.19
C LEU A 360 22.90 -26.79 -31.52
N THR A 361 23.16 -27.65 -30.54
CA THR A 361 22.11 -28.25 -29.71
C THR A 361 21.97 -27.49 -28.41
N SER A 362 20.74 -27.12 -28.04
CA SER A 362 20.48 -26.47 -26.75
C SER A 362 20.85 -27.41 -25.59
N PRO A 363 21.76 -27.01 -24.67
CA PRO A 363 22.18 -27.86 -23.56
C PRO A 363 21.14 -27.89 -22.43
N GLY A 364 20.75 -29.09 -22.01
CA GLY A 364 19.87 -29.27 -20.84
C GLY A 364 18.60 -28.43 -20.91
N ASP A 365 18.35 -27.64 -19.86
CA ASP A 365 17.15 -26.81 -19.70
C ASP A 365 17.28 -25.41 -20.30
N TYR A 366 18.40 -25.07 -20.95
CA TYR A 366 18.70 -23.71 -21.42
C TYR A 366 17.56 -23.11 -22.27
N ALA A 367 16.97 -23.89 -23.19
CA ALA A 367 15.85 -23.44 -24.03
C ALA A 367 14.61 -23.02 -23.23
N SER A 368 14.44 -23.55 -22.01
CA SER A 368 13.30 -23.22 -21.14
C SER A 368 13.53 -21.98 -20.28
N TRP A 369 14.79 -21.53 -20.14
CA TRP A 369 15.13 -20.38 -19.29
C TRP A 369 14.47 -19.11 -19.82
N GLN A 370 13.69 -18.46 -18.95
CA GLN A 370 13.00 -17.20 -19.25
C GLN A 370 13.75 -15.97 -18.73
N ASN A 371 14.67 -16.15 -17.78
CA ASN A 371 15.41 -15.04 -17.19
C ASN A 371 16.55 -14.61 -18.14
N TYR A 372 16.54 -13.33 -18.53
CA TYR A 372 17.50 -12.77 -19.47
C TYR A 372 18.93 -12.71 -18.91
N LYS A 373 19.12 -12.60 -17.58
CA LYS A 373 20.45 -12.64 -16.95
C LYS A 373 21.09 -14.01 -17.09
N ASP A 374 20.32 -15.09 -17.02
CA ASP A 374 20.86 -16.44 -17.14
C ASP A 374 21.35 -16.72 -18.56
N LYS A 375 20.56 -16.34 -19.57
CA LYS A 375 20.98 -16.43 -20.98
C LYS A 375 22.12 -15.49 -21.31
N GLY A 376 22.08 -14.26 -20.78
CA GLY A 376 23.14 -13.26 -20.94
C GLY A 376 24.47 -13.70 -20.32
N PHE A 377 24.45 -14.34 -19.14
CA PHE A 377 25.63 -14.96 -18.53
C PHE A 377 26.25 -15.99 -19.47
N VAL A 378 25.44 -16.92 -19.98
CA VAL A 378 25.93 -17.96 -20.89
C VAL A 378 26.54 -17.37 -22.16
N ALA A 379 25.88 -16.37 -22.73
CA ALA A 379 26.39 -15.68 -23.90
C ALA A 379 27.73 -14.95 -23.62
N ASN A 380 27.85 -14.33 -22.44
CA ASN A 380 29.09 -13.67 -22.01
C ASN A 380 30.23 -14.66 -21.76
N GLU A 381 29.97 -15.81 -21.15
CA GLU A 381 30.99 -16.84 -20.91
C GLU A 381 31.49 -17.47 -22.22
N VAL A 382 30.57 -17.79 -23.15
CA VAL A 382 30.96 -18.29 -24.47
C VAL A 382 31.72 -17.22 -25.26
N TRP A 383 31.38 -15.95 -25.12
CA TRP A 383 32.08 -14.86 -25.80
C TRP A 383 33.47 -14.60 -25.23
N SER A 384 33.60 -14.55 -23.90
CA SER A 384 34.86 -14.28 -23.21
C SER A 384 35.83 -15.46 -23.24
N SER A 385 35.32 -16.69 -23.30
CA SER A 385 36.12 -17.92 -23.46
C SER A 385 36.64 -18.14 -24.89
N ARG A 386 36.25 -17.29 -25.85
CA ARG A 386 36.68 -17.40 -27.25
C ARG A 386 38.20 -17.22 -27.35
N PRO A 387 38.94 -18.18 -27.92
CA PRO A 387 40.38 -18.03 -28.14
C PRO A 387 40.69 -16.81 -29.03
N ALA A 388 41.90 -16.25 -28.90
CA ALA A 388 42.31 -15.07 -29.68
C ALA A 388 42.22 -15.28 -31.21
N GLN A 389 42.39 -16.51 -31.68
CA GLN A 389 42.23 -16.92 -33.08
C GLN A 389 40.80 -17.32 -33.47
N GLY A 390 39.84 -17.22 -32.54
CA GLY A 390 38.50 -17.78 -32.68
C GLY A 390 38.42 -19.26 -32.30
N TYR A 391 37.19 -19.77 -32.24
CA TYR A 391 36.90 -21.20 -32.12
C TYR A 391 37.28 -21.95 -33.40
N ALA A 392 37.88 -23.14 -33.27
CA ALA A 392 38.33 -23.91 -34.41
C ALA A 392 37.20 -24.71 -35.08
N SER A 393 36.16 -25.06 -34.33
CA SER A 393 35.01 -25.84 -34.81
C SER A 393 33.73 -25.54 -34.02
N LEU A 394 32.58 -25.92 -34.58
CA LEU A 394 31.29 -25.88 -33.85
C LEU A 394 31.30 -26.80 -32.62
N THR A 395 32.11 -27.86 -32.61
CA THR A 395 32.27 -28.73 -31.44
C THR A 395 32.92 -28.00 -30.27
N ASP A 396 33.90 -27.13 -30.54
CA ASP A 396 34.55 -26.32 -29.50
C ASP A 396 33.58 -25.28 -28.93
N VAL A 397 32.74 -24.67 -29.79
CA VAL A 397 31.68 -23.74 -29.37
C VAL A 397 30.63 -24.46 -28.52
N GLN A 398 30.19 -25.66 -28.95
CA GLN A 398 29.24 -26.47 -28.18
C GLN A 398 29.81 -26.87 -26.81
N ALA A 399 31.11 -27.15 -26.71
CA ALA A 399 31.75 -27.44 -25.44
C ALA A 399 31.72 -26.24 -24.49
N ALA A 400 32.10 -25.04 -24.97
CA ALA A 400 32.02 -23.80 -24.19
C ALA A 400 30.57 -23.48 -23.79
N PHE A 401 29.61 -23.68 -24.70
CA PHE A 401 28.19 -23.47 -24.41
C PHE A 401 27.67 -24.44 -23.34
N ASN A 402 28.04 -25.72 -23.42
CA ASN A 402 27.68 -26.70 -22.40
C ASN A 402 28.27 -26.34 -21.03
N GLU A 403 29.54 -25.93 -20.98
CA GLU A 403 30.23 -25.55 -19.74
C GLU A 403 29.58 -24.33 -19.09
N ALA A 404 29.34 -23.26 -19.86
CA ALA A 404 28.66 -22.05 -19.38
C ALA A 404 27.24 -22.34 -18.86
N VAL A 405 26.47 -23.22 -19.51
CA VAL A 405 25.15 -23.63 -19.03
C VAL A 405 25.26 -24.42 -17.72
N GLN A 406 26.23 -25.34 -17.60
CA GLN A 406 26.43 -26.10 -16.37
C GLN A 406 26.84 -25.20 -15.19
N GLU A 407 27.71 -24.22 -15.42
CA GLU A 407 28.12 -23.25 -14.41
C GLU A 407 26.93 -22.39 -13.94
N ARG A 408 26.06 -21.98 -14.86
CA ARG A 408 24.92 -21.14 -14.53
C ARG A 408 23.73 -21.89 -13.92
N LEU A 409 23.68 -23.21 -14.12
CA LEU A 409 22.54 -24.06 -13.77
C LEU A 409 22.08 -23.94 -12.29
N PRO A 410 22.97 -23.88 -11.29
CA PRO A 410 22.54 -23.75 -9.89
C PRO A 410 21.76 -22.45 -9.62
N ILE A 411 22.23 -21.31 -10.13
CA ILE A 411 21.57 -20.01 -9.96
C ILE A 411 20.26 -19.94 -10.76
N SER A 412 20.24 -20.48 -11.99
CA SER A 412 19.02 -20.45 -12.80
C SER A 412 17.88 -21.26 -12.19
N ARG A 413 18.18 -22.32 -11.42
CA ARG A 413 17.19 -23.04 -10.61
C ARG A 413 16.59 -22.18 -9.51
N VAL A 414 17.38 -21.33 -8.87
CA VAL A 414 16.88 -20.34 -7.89
C VAL A 414 15.95 -19.35 -8.57
N HIS A 415 16.32 -18.82 -9.74
CA HIS A 415 15.45 -17.92 -10.52
C HIS A 415 14.14 -18.57 -10.98
N ALA A 416 14.17 -19.87 -11.30
CA ALA A 416 12.98 -20.60 -11.72
C ALA A 416 12.04 -20.96 -10.55
N ALA A 417 12.54 -20.97 -9.31
CA ALA A 417 11.81 -21.44 -8.15
C ALA A 417 10.84 -20.37 -7.60
N ARG A 418 9.57 -20.43 -8.04
CA ARG A 418 8.54 -19.47 -7.63
C ARG A 418 7.82 -19.82 -6.31
N LYS A 419 7.92 -21.07 -5.84
CA LYS A 419 7.25 -21.58 -4.63
C LYS A 419 8.25 -21.83 -3.52
N LEU A 420 7.77 -21.88 -2.28
CA LEU A 420 8.63 -21.91 -1.08
C LEU A 420 9.48 -23.17 -1.04
N THR A 421 8.85 -24.33 -1.28
CA THR A 421 9.53 -25.63 -1.27
C THR A 421 10.58 -25.73 -2.37
N PRO A 422 10.26 -25.50 -3.68
CA PRO A 422 11.28 -25.48 -4.72
C PRO A 422 12.41 -24.48 -4.46
N LEU A 423 12.12 -23.32 -3.88
CA LEU A 423 13.13 -22.30 -3.60
C LEU A 423 14.07 -22.74 -2.48
N THR A 424 13.51 -23.33 -1.43
CA THR A 424 14.28 -23.93 -0.33
C THR A 424 15.18 -25.05 -0.83
N GLU A 425 14.66 -25.92 -1.71
CA GLU A 425 15.44 -27.00 -2.33
C GLU A 425 16.56 -26.45 -3.25
N ALA A 426 16.26 -25.40 -4.03
CA ALA A 426 17.24 -24.77 -4.91
C ALA A 426 18.38 -24.14 -4.10
N LEU A 427 18.07 -23.33 -3.08
CA LEU A 427 19.06 -22.70 -2.19
C LEU A 427 19.85 -23.72 -1.37
N GLY A 428 19.23 -24.85 -1.01
CA GLY A 428 19.87 -25.97 -0.31
C GLY A 428 20.76 -26.83 -1.20
N SER A 429 20.84 -26.56 -2.51
CA SER A 429 21.64 -27.36 -3.44
C SER A 429 23.14 -27.26 -3.08
N PRO A 430 23.85 -28.39 -2.91
CA PRO A 430 25.28 -28.36 -2.64
C PRO A 430 26.09 -27.76 -3.80
N ASP A 431 25.53 -27.74 -5.02
CA ASP A 431 26.17 -27.17 -6.21
C ASP A 431 26.29 -25.64 -6.15
N LEU A 432 25.50 -24.96 -5.30
CA LEU A 432 25.63 -23.51 -5.09
C LEU A 432 26.77 -23.15 -4.14
N GLY A 433 27.15 -24.06 -3.24
CA GLY A 433 28.19 -23.81 -2.23
C GLY A 433 27.90 -22.66 -1.25
N LEU A 434 26.62 -22.33 -1.01
CA LEU A 434 26.21 -21.30 -0.03
C LEU A 434 26.58 -21.71 1.39
N ASP A 435 26.97 -20.73 2.22
CA ASP A 435 27.05 -20.91 3.67
C ASP A 435 25.65 -20.80 4.27
N LEU A 436 25.09 -21.95 4.65
CA LEU A 436 23.76 -22.04 5.26
C LEU A 436 23.81 -22.05 6.79
N SER A 437 24.95 -21.77 7.42
CA SER A 437 25.11 -21.93 8.88
C SER A 437 24.14 -21.07 9.69
N ALA A 438 23.99 -19.79 9.33
CA ALA A 438 23.04 -18.87 9.99
C ALA A 438 21.59 -19.29 9.75
N TYR A 439 21.26 -19.65 8.51
CA TYR A 439 19.94 -20.15 8.13
C TYR A 439 19.56 -21.44 8.88
N LEU A 440 20.47 -22.41 8.98
CA LEU A 440 20.23 -23.68 9.67
C LEU A 440 20.19 -23.53 11.20
N ALA A 441 20.70 -22.43 11.76
CA ALA A 441 20.57 -22.13 13.19
C ALA A 441 19.13 -21.72 13.57
N LEU A 442 18.32 -21.25 12.62
CA LEU A 442 16.91 -20.95 12.82
C LEU A 442 16.09 -22.21 13.11
N ALA A 443 15.00 -22.09 13.86
CA ALA A 443 14.05 -23.19 14.04
C ALA A 443 13.39 -23.54 12.70
N PRO A 444 12.89 -24.78 12.48
CA PRO A 444 12.32 -25.19 11.21
C PRO A 444 11.22 -24.27 10.67
N LYS A 445 10.37 -23.71 11.54
CA LYS A 445 9.32 -22.75 11.14
C LYS A 445 9.89 -21.39 10.70
N ASP A 446 10.92 -20.90 11.39
CA ASP A 446 11.59 -19.62 11.09
C ASP A 446 12.36 -19.66 9.77
N ARG A 447 12.83 -20.85 9.38
CA ARG A 447 13.50 -21.06 8.10
C ARG A 447 12.56 -20.81 6.92
N ALA A 448 11.32 -21.27 6.99
CA ALA A 448 10.33 -21.05 5.95
C ALA A 448 10.11 -19.54 5.75
N ALA A 449 9.94 -18.81 6.85
CA ALA A 449 9.75 -17.37 6.81
C ALA A 449 10.98 -16.60 6.30
N ALA A 450 12.20 -16.99 6.69
CA ALA A 450 13.42 -16.36 6.16
C ALA A 450 13.58 -16.59 4.64
N ILE A 451 13.25 -17.77 4.12
CA ILE A 451 13.25 -18.01 2.66
C ILE A 451 12.16 -17.19 1.96
N GLN A 452 11.04 -16.95 2.64
CA GLN A 452 9.98 -16.12 2.12
C GLN A 452 10.40 -14.66 2.02
N THR A 453 11.03 -14.13 3.07
CA THR A 453 11.69 -12.81 3.05
C THR A 453 12.68 -12.72 1.89
N PHE A 454 13.54 -13.73 1.73
CA PHE A 454 14.47 -13.81 0.62
C PHE A 454 13.74 -13.73 -0.73
N SER A 455 12.65 -14.48 -0.91
CA SER A 455 11.89 -14.49 -2.15
C SER A 455 11.24 -13.15 -2.46
N ILE A 456 10.75 -12.44 -1.44
CA ILE A 456 10.07 -11.15 -1.59
C ILE A 456 11.08 -10.06 -1.93
N ASN A 457 12.16 -9.96 -1.14
CA ASN A 457 13.17 -8.91 -1.29
C ASN A 457 13.97 -9.03 -2.59
N ASN A 458 13.95 -10.21 -3.23
CA ASN A 458 14.71 -10.50 -4.43
C ASN A 458 13.82 -10.84 -5.65
N SER A 459 12.61 -10.29 -5.69
CA SER A 459 11.65 -10.50 -6.78
C SER A 459 12.02 -9.87 -8.13
N GLY A 460 13.10 -9.08 -8.17
CA GLY A 460 13.58 -8.36 -9.34
C GLY A 460 14.24 -9.24 -10.41
N SER A 461 15.22 -8.68 -11.12
CA SER A 461 15.84 -9.33 -12.28
C SER A 461 16.64 -10.61 -11.98
N GLY A 462 16.81 -10.99 -10.72
CA GLY A 462 17.62 -12.11 -10.26
C GLY A 462 19.06 -11.73 -9.89
N PHE A 463 19.91 -12.73 -9.67
CA PHE A 463 21.28 -12.64 -9.19
C PHE A 463 22.28 -12.77 -10.33
N ASP A 464 23.32 -11.94 -10.32
CA ASP A 464 24.42 -12.01 -11.29
C ASP A 464 25.42 -13.12 -10.93
N ASN A 465 25.67 -13.35 -9.65
CA ASN A 465 26.64 -14.34 -9.16
C ASN A 465 26.28 -14.90 -7.77
N LEU A 466 27.07 -15.87 -7.29
CA LEU A 466 26.85 -16.55 -6.01
C LEU A 466 27.05 -15.63 -4.79
N GLU A 467 27.93 -14.62 -4.88
CA GLU A 467 28.16 -13.67 -3.77
C GLU A 467 26.92 -12.82 -3.51
N GLN A 468 26.29 -12.31 -4.57
CA GLN A 468 25.03 -11.58 -4.47
C GLN A 468 23.90 -12.46 -3.92
N LEU A 469 23.85 -13.72 -4.35
CA LEU A 469 22.87 -14.70 -3.84
C LEU A 469 23.07 -14.99 -2.34
N GLN A 470 24.32 -15.17 -1.89
CA GLN A 470 24.66 -15.37 -0.49
C GLN A 470 24.28 -14.15 0.37
N TRP A 471 24.67 -12.96 -0.07
CA TRP A 471 24.35 -11.72 0.64
C TRP A 471 22.83 -11.54 0.80
N ALA A 472 22.07 -11.80 -0.26
CA ALA A 472 20.61 -11.74 -0.22
C ALA A 472 20.00 -12.74 0.79
N LEU A 473 20.57 -13.95 0.90
CA LEU A 473 20.14 -14.95 1.89
C LEU A 473 20.46 -14.50 3.32
N ASP A 474 21.66 -13.97 3.55
CA ASP A 474 22.09 -13.49 4.87
C ASP A 474 21.26 -12.27 5.34
N GLU A 475 20.96 -11.33 4.43
CA GLU A 475 20.07 -10.20 4.71
C GLU A 475 18.66 -10.67 5.08
N ALA A 476 18.13 -11.67 4.38
CA ALA A 476 16.81 -12.22 4.69
C ALA A 476 16.77 -12.90 6.08
N VAL A 477 17.80 -13.67 6.41
CA VAL A 477 17.96 -14.28 7.75
C VAL A 477 18.10 -13.21 8.82
N LEU A 478 18.89 -12.17 8.56
CA LEU A 478 19.09 -11.07 9.49
C LEU A 478 17.77 -10.31 9.72
N ALA A 479 17.11 -9.88 8.66
CA ALA A 479 15.85 -9.14 8.70
C ALA A 479 14.76 -9.91 9.47
N TRP A 480 14.68 -11.23 9.28
CA TRP A 480 13.79 -12.09 10.06
C TRP A 480 14.18 -12.14 11.54
N SER A 481 15.47 -12.38 11.83
CA SER A 481 15.96 -12.60 13.19
C SER A 481 15.92 -11.36 14.10
N THR A 482 15.97 -10.15 13.52
CA THR A 482 16.02 -8.89 14.27
C THR A 482 14.67 -8.26 14.53
N SER A 483 13.61 -8.75 13.88
CA SER A 483 12.28 -8.19 14.04
C SER A 483 11.64 -8.65 15.35
N GLU A 484 10.66 -7.94 15.92
CA GLU A 484 9.73 -8.45 16.94
C GLU A 484 8.45 -8.99 16.31
N PHE A 485 8.04 -8.48 15.13
CA PHE A 485 6.90 -9.01 14.39
C PHE A 485 7.24 -10.31 13.64
N ARG A 486 6.27 -11.19 13.46
CA ARG A 486 6.42 -12.46 12.73
C ARG A 486 5.24 -12.67 11.80
N TYR A 487 5.48 -13.26 10.65
CA TYR A 487 4.39 -13.82 9.86
C TYR A 487 3.69 -14.93 10.63
N ILE A 488 2.36 -14.95 10.57
CA ILE A 488 1.60 -15.96 11.29
C ILE A 488 1.42 -17.27 10.51
N ASP A 489 1.90 -17.37 9.26
CA ASP A 489 1.93 -18.60 8.47
C ASP A 489 2.96 -18.51 7.31
N ASP A 490 3.01 -19.53 6.44
CA ASP A 490 3.75 -19.62 5.18
C ASP A 490 3.23 -18.72 4.03
N MET A 491 2.18 -17.94 4.28
CA MET A 491 1.45 -17.09 3.31
C MET A 491 1.09 -17.81 2.00
N ASP A 492 0.54 -19.00 2.07
CA ASP A 492 -0.07 -19.68 0.91
C ASP A 492 -1.45 -19.08 0.48
N MET A 493 -1.63 -17.77 0.68
CA MET A 493 -2.84 -17.02 0.33
C MET A 493 -2.56 -16.11 -0.88
N ASN A 494 -2.47 -16.71 -2.06
CA ASN A 494 -2.24 -15.96 -3.30
C ASN A 494 -3.50 -15.16 -3.69
N GLY A 495 -3.30 -13.86 -3.90
CA GLY A 495 -4.31 -12.89 -4.31
C GLY A 495 -4.53 -11.77 -3.31
N TRP A 496 -5.57 -10.98 -3.56
CA TRP A 496 -5.74 -9.65 -2.97
C TRP A 496 -6.27 -9.72 -1.56
N PHE A 497 -5.59 -9.04 -0.63
CA PHE A 497 -6.06 -8.85 0.73
C PHE A 497 -7.43 -8.18 0.68
N GLY A 498 -8.38 -8.77 1.39
CA GLY A 498 -9.73 -8.23 1.51
C GLY A 498 -9.94 -7.61 2.88
N ASP A 499 -10.05 -8.46 3.90
CA ASP A 499 -10.30 -8.00 5.28
C ASP A 499 -9.80 -9.02 6.32
N LEU A 500 -9.48 -8.54 7.52
CA LEU A 500 -9.02 -9.29 8.69
C LEU A 500 -9.94 -9.02 9.88
N ALA A 501 -10.42 -10.07 10.55
CA ALA A 501 -11.20 -9.94 11.77
C ALA A 501 -10.98 -11.13 12.70
N ALA A 502 -11.50 -11.03 13.93
CA ALA A 502 -11.51 -12.12 14.88
C ALA A 502 -12.91 -12.35 15.44
N ASP A 503 -13.20 -13.61 15.77
CA ASP A 503 -14.39 -13.97 16.52
C ASP A 503 -14.27 -13.59 18.01
N SER A 504 -15.34 -13.78 18.78
CA SER A 504 -15.37 -13.45 20.21
C SER A 504 -14.41 -14.29 21.06
N GLN A 505 -13.89 -15.41 20.53
CA GLN A 505 -12.84 -16.22 21.17
C GLN A 505 -11.42 -15.83 20.74
N GLY A 506 -11.28 -14.86 19.84
CA GLY A 506 -9.99 -14.41 19.34
C GLY A 506 -9.35 -15.37 18.34
N ASN A 507 -10.16 -16.16 17.61
CA ASN A 507 -9.68 -16.85 16.41
C ASN A 507 -9.70 -15.88 15.23
N LEU A 508 -8.60 -15.83 14.48
CA LEU A 508 -8.43 -14.91 13.36
C LEU A 508 -9.03 -15.49 12.09
N TYR A 509 -9.63 -14.63 11.28
CA TYR A 509 -10.15 -14.93 9.96
C TYR A 509 -9.70 -13.88 8.96
N VAL A 510 -9.33 -14.32 7.77
CA VAL A 510 -8.98 -13.46 6.65
C VAL A 510 -9.87 -13.81 5.46
N ALA A 511 -10.50 -12.78 4.89
CA ALA A 511 -11.23 -12.86 3.64
C ALA A 511 -10.38 -12.23 2.53
N TYR A 512 -10.25 -12.90 1.39
CA TYR A 512 -9.37 -12.45 0.31
C TYR A 512 -9.88 -12.93 -1.06
N THR A 513 -9.42 -12.26 -2.11
CA THR A 513 -9.56 -12.71 -3.50
C THR A 513 -8.52 -13.80 -3.76
N ASP A 514 -8.95 -15.01 -4.06
CA ASP A 514 -8.04 -16.16 -4.25
C ASP A 514 -7.65 -16.34 -5.73
N GLU A 515 -6.45 -15.89 -6.09
CA GLU A 515 -5.92 -15.98 -7.47
C GLU A 515 -5.71 -17.43 -7.92
N ASP A 516 -5.39 -18.36 -7.00
CA ASP A 516 -5.26 -19.79 -7.31
C ASP A 516 -6.61 -20.43 -7.66
N HIS A 517 -7.72 -19.79 -7.32
CA HIS A 517 -9.08 -20.26 -7.56
C HIS A 517 -9.88 -19.34 -8.49
N GLY A 518 -9.19 -18.65 -9.40
CA GLY A 518 -9.81 -17.81 -10.42
C GLY A 518 -10.34 -16.48 -9.87
N GLU A 519 -9.59 -15.88 -8.94
CA GLU A 519 -9.89 -14.61 -8.27
C GLU A 519 -11.24 -14.64 -7.51
N LYS A 520 -11.58 -15.80 -6.93
CA LYS A 520 -12.84 -16.00 -6.22
C LYS A 520 -12.70 -15.74 -4.72
N ALA A 521 -13.80 -15.35 -4.07
CA ALA A 521 -13.82 -15.11 -2.64
C ALA A 521 -13.44 -16.38 -1.86
N THR A 522 -12.51 -16.25 -0.92
CA THR A 522 -12.11 -17.31 0.01
C THR A 522 -11.97 -16.73 1.41
N VAL A 523 -12.32 -17.53 2.42
CA VAL A 523 -12.06 -17.22 3.82
C VAL A 523 -11.21 -18.31 4.43
N ARG A 524 -10.20 -17.91 5.19
CA ARG A 524 -9.40 -18.81 6.01
C ARG A 524 -9.43 -18.39 7.46
N ARG A 525 -9.32 -19.35 8.37
CA ARG A 525 -9.20 -19.18 9.82
C ARG A 525 -7.83 -19.65 10.28
N TYR A 526 -7.17 -18.88 11.13
CA TYR A 526 -5.89 -19.28 11.68
C TYR A 526 -6.08 -20.35 12.76
N ASP A 527 -5.40 -21.48 12.60
CA ASP A 527 -5.37 -22.54 13.60
C ASP A 527 -4.07 -22.48 14.41
N LYS A 528 -4.18 -22.00 15.65
CA LYS A 528 -3.05 -21.86 16.60
C LYS A 528 -2.38 -23.18 16.96
N ALA A 529 -3.07 -24.32 16.77
CA ALA A 529 -2.53 -25.62 17.13
C ALA A 529 -1.61 -26.17 16.02
N SER A 530 -1.96 -25.96 14.75
CA SER A 530 -1.10 -26.30 13.61
C SER A 530 -0.15 -25.19 13.20
N GLY A 531 -0.42 -23.94 13.57
CA GLY A 531 0.30 -22.75 13.13
C GLY A 531 0.05 -22.41 11.65
N SER A 532 -1.17 -22.68 11.15
CA SER A 532 -1.49 -22.52 9.72
C SER A 532 -2.93 -22.05 9.47
N TRP A 533 -3.17 -21.46 8.30
CA TRP A 533 -4.49 -21.02 7.85
C TRP A 533 -5.31 -22.17 7.26
N LEU A 534 -6.47 -22.45 7.87
CA LEU A 534 -7.42 -23.45 7.41
C LEU A 534 -8.57 -22.79 6.64
N VAL A 535 -8.96 -23.38 5.50
CA VAL A 535 -10.11 -22.91 4.72
C VAL A 535 -11.41 -23.06 5.53
N VAL A 536 -12.27 -22.03 5.47
CA VAL A 536 -13.60 -22.01 6.08
C VAL A 536 -14.64 -22.30 5.00
N GLY A 537 -15.30 -23.46 5.09
CA GLY A 537 -16.23 -23.93 4.05
C GLY A 537 -15.49 -24.35 2.77
N SER A 538 -15.98 -23.92 1.61
CA SER A 538 -15.37 -24.19 0.31
C SER A 538 -14.43 -23.07 -0.14
N GLN A 539 -13.28 -23.43 -0.72
CA GLN A 539 -12.37 -22.48 -1.36
C GLN A 539 -12.96 -21.93 -2.66
N GLY A 540 -12.77 -20.63 -2.93
CA GLY A 540 -13.33 -19.95 -4.10
C GLY A 540 -14.86 -20.04 -4.17
N PHE A 541 -15.55 -19.69 -3.07
CA PHE A 541 -16.99 -19.91 -2.92
C PHE A 541 -17.88 -18.92 -3.69
N SER A 542 -17.32 -17.82 -4.21
CA SER A 542 -18.08 -16.90 -5.06
C SER A 542 -18.41 -17.51 -6.43
N GLU A 543 -19.47 -17.01 -7.07
CA GLU A 543 -19.92 -17.52 -8.36
C GLU A 543 -18.89 -17.20 -9.45
N ASN A 544 -18.33 -16.00 -9.43
CA ASN A 544 -17.27 -15.53 -10.31
C ASN A 544 -16.27 -14.65 -9.54
N VAL A 545 -15.40 -13.93 -10.26
CA VAL A 545 -14.37 -13.03 -9.71
C VAL A 545 -14.96 -12.11 -8.64
N ALA A 546 -14.33 -12.14 -7.45
CA ALA A 546 -14.60 -11.27 -6.33
C ALA A 546 -13.53 -10.16 -6.28
N ASN A 547 -13.94 -8.91 -6.46
CA ASN A 547 -13.00 -7.78 -6.41
C ASN A 547 -12.65 -7.42 -4.96
N SER A 548 -11.56 -6.68 -4.76
CA SER A 548 -10.85 -6.50 -3.49
C SER A 548 -11.58 -5.76 -2.37
N ASP A 549 -12.73 -5.12 -2.61
CA ASP A 549 -13.57 -4.55 -1.55
C ASP A 549 -14.30 -5.67 -0.77
N PHE A 550 -13.63 -6.23 0.23
CA PHE A 550 -14.21 -7.20 1.18
C PHE A 550 -14.50 -6.55 2.53
N ALA A 551 -15.47 -7.10 3.25
CA ALA A 551 -15.64 -6.85 4.67
C ALA A 551 -16.12 -8.12 5.37
N ILE A 552 -15.51 -8.49 6.50
CA ILE A 552 -15.88 -9.65 7.31
C ILE A 552 -16.30 -9.23 8.72
N ALA A 553 -17.40 -9.80 9.20
CA ALA A 553 -17.90 -9.58 10.56
C ALA A 553 -18.58 -10.84 11.09
N PHE A 554 -18.80 -10.92 12.41
CA PHE A 554 -19.35 -12.10 13.06
C PHE A 554 -20.69 -11.79 13.73
N ASP A 555 -21.60 -12.77 13.71
CA ASP A 555 -22.79 -12.72 14.57
C ASP A 555 -22.46 -13.12 16.02
N SER A 556 -23.46 -13.01 16.91
CA SER A 556 -23.32 -13.35 18.32
C SER A 556 -22.99 -14.82 18.61
N ASN A 557 -23.03 -15.69 17.60
CA ASN A 557 -22.62 -17.11 17.66
C ASN A 557 -21.29 -17.36 16.94
N ASP A 558 -20.53 -16.31 16.65
CA ASP A 558 -19.23 -16.36 15.95
C ASP A 558 -19.31 -16.92 14.54
N MET A 559 -20.47 -16.83 13.88
CA MET A 559 -20.59 -17.22 12.48
C MET A 559 -20.15 -16.06 11.58
N PRO A 560 -19.17 -16.26 10.67
CA PRO A 560 -18.69 -15.20 9.82
C PRO A 560 -19.67 -14.87 8.70
N TYR A 561 -19.79 -13.57 8.44
CA TYR A 561 -20.45 -12.96 7.30
C TYR A 561 -19.39 -12.23 6.49
N VAL A 562 -19.41 -12.39 5.17
CA VAL A 562 -18.51 -11.71 4.26
C VAL A 562 -19.31 -10.97 3.20
N ALA A 563 -19.02 -9.68 3.06
CA ALA A 563 -19.50 -8.85 1.97
C ALA A 563 -18.39 -8.67 0.94
N PHE A 564 -18.71 -8.79 -0.35
CA PHE A 564 -17.78 -8.56 -1.46
C PHE A 564 -18.55 -8.23 -2.74
N SER A 565 -17.87 -7.73 -3.77
CA SER A 565 -18.48 -7.51 -5.09
C SER A 565 -18.24 -8.71 -6.03
N ASP A 566 -19.27 -9.15 -6.76
CA ASP A 566 -19.19 -10.34 -7.63
C ASP A 566 -19.46 -9.99 -9.10
N GLN A 567 -18.55 -10.37 -10.01
CA GLN A 567 -18.66 -10.12 -11.44
C GLN A 567 -19.87 -10.80 -12.08
N ALA A 568 -20.32 -11.96 -11.59
CA ALA A 568 -21.55 -12.62 -12.05
C ALA A 568 -22.80 -11.75 -11.81
N ARG A 569 -22.72 -10.81 -10.87
CA ARG A 569 -23.78 -9.88 -10.50
C ARG A 569 -23.55 -8.47 -11.04
N GLY A 570 -22.65 -8.32 -12.02
CA GLY A 570 -22.28 -7.05 -12.61
C GLY A 570 -21.45 -6.18 -11.65
N ASN A 571 -20.56 -6.80 -10.87
CA ASN A 571 -19.73 -6.22 -9.81
C ASN A 571 -20.52 -5.56 -8.67
N LYS A 572 -21.73 -6.04 -8.40
CA LYS A 572 -22.55 -5.59 -7.27
C LYS A 572 -22.24 -6.39 -6.00
N ALA A 573 -22.54 -5.82 -4.84
CA ALA A 573 -22.28 -6.50 -3.58
C ALA A 573 -23.20 -7.70 -3.38
N ILE A 574 -22.64 -8.72 -2.76
CA ILE A 574 -23.30 -9.87 -2.16
C ILE A 574 -22.81 -9.98 -0.72
N VAL A 575 -23.67 -10.46 0.17
CA VAL A 575 -23.29 -10.86 1.53
C VAL A 575 -23.53 -12.36 1.65
N MET A 576 -22.55 -13.09 2.16
CA MET A 576 -22.65 -14.52 2.43
C MET A 576 -22.35 -14.80 3.90
N LYS A 577 -23.11 -15.73 4.49
CA LYS A 577 -22.94 -16.23 5.85
C LYS A 577 -22.40 -17.66 5.80
N PHE A 578 -21.47 -18.01 6.68
CA PHE A 578 -21.11 -19.41 6.90
C PHE A 578 -22.06 -20.05 7.91
N ASN A 579 -22.71 -21.16 7.54
CA ASN A 579 -23.67 -21.85 8.41
C ASN A 579 -23.06 -23.01 9.21
N GLY A 580 -21.73 -23.11 9.25
CA GLY A 580 -20.99 -24.21 9.86
C GLY A 580 -20.59 -25.32 8.87
N THR A 581 -21.20 -25.35 7.68
CA THR A 581 -20.86 -26.31 6.61
C THR A 581 -20.57 -25.65 5.27
N ASP A 582 -21.43 -24.72 4.85
CA ASP A 582 -21.36 -24.04 3.55
C ASP A 582 -21.61 -22.53 3.70
N TRP A 583 -21.26 -21.79 2.64
CA TRP A 583 -21.57 -20.38 2.49
C TRP A 583 -22.96 -20.20 1.86
N GLU A 584 -23.83 -19.42 2.51
CA GLU A 584 -25.18 -19.11 2.05
C GLU A 584 -25.37 -17.61 1.83
N THR A 585 -26.11 -17.23 0.79
CA THR A 585 -26.40 -15.81 0.52
C THR A 585 -27.37 -15.24 1.57
N VAL A 586 -27.04 -14.06 2.10
CA VAL A 586 -27.90 -13.29 3.00
C VAL A 586 -28.76 -12.32 2.18
N GLY A 587 -30.06 -12.60 2.09
CA GLY A 587 -30.99 -11.83 1.28
C GLY A 587 -30.75 -11.95 -0.22
N GLN A 588 -31.10 -10.91 -0.97
CA GLN A 588 -30.92 -10.89 -2.42
C GLN A 588 -29.46 -10.61 -2.82
N ALA A 589 -28.84 -11.45 -3.66
CA ALA A 589 -27.53 -11.17 -4.26
C ALA A 589 -27.58 -10.00 -5.26
N GLY A 590 -26.53 -9.17 -5.29
CA GLY A 590 -26.46 -8.01 -6.19
C GLY A 590 -27.45 -6.91 -5.82
N PHE A 591 -27.67 -6.69 -4.52
CA PHE A 591 -28.66 -5.74 -3.98
C PHE A 591 -28.23 -4.27 -4.09
N THR A 592 -26.95 -4.00 -4.35
CA THR A 592 -26.44 -2.62 -4.43
C THR A 592 -26.90 -1.90 -5.70
N ALA A 593 -27.07 -0.59 -5.55
CA ALA A 593 -27.28 0.34 -6.64
C ALA A 593 -25.96 0.63 -7.37
N GLY A 594 -26.04 0.97 -8.67
CA GLY A 594 -24.86 1.19 -9.52
C GLY A 594 -24.19 -0.11 -9.99
N SER A 595 -22.99 0.01 -10.58
CA SER A 595 -22.23 -1.14 -11.09
C SER A 595 -21.08 -1.58 -10.18
N TYR A 596 -20.70 -0.80 -9.16
CA TYR A 596 -19.61 -1.15 -8.25
C TYR A 596 -19.77 -0.44 -6.90
N PRO A 597 -19.72 -1.16 -5.75
CA PRO A 597 -19.78 -0.58 -4.41
C PRO A 597 -18.37 -0.21 -3.91
N PHE A 598 -18.05 1.08 -3.84
CA PHE A 598 -16.77 1.55 -3.28
C PHE A 598 -16.85 1.74 -1.77
N PHE A 599 -15.74 1.53 -1.06
CA PHE A 599 -15.66 1.67 0.40
C PHE A 599 -16.68 0.77 1.11
N LEU A 600 -16.76 -0.48 0.67
CA LEU A 600 -17.73 -1.44 1.19
C LEU A 600 -17.39 -1.79 2.65
N ASN A 601 -18.37 -1.63 3.54
CA ASN A 601 -18.24 -1.99 4.95
C ASN A 601 -19.39 -2.93 5.35
N LEU A 602 -19.10 -3.82 6.29
CA LEU A 602 -20.05 -4.74 6.91
C LEU A 602 -19.88 -4.71 8.43
N ALA A 603 -20.99 -4.56 9.15
CA ALA A 603 -21.02 -4.70 10.61
C ALA A 603 -22.26 -5.50 11.02
N ILE A 604 -22.14 -6.35 12.05
CA ILE A 604 -23.27 -7.09 12.62
C ILE A 604 -23.67 -6.45 13.94
N GLY A 605 -24.76 -5.67 13.91
CA GLY A 605 -25.26 -4.92 15.07
C GLY A 605 -26.07 -5.76 16.04
N ALA A 606 -26.63 -5.11 17.06
CA ALA A 606 -27.44 -5.76 18.08
C ALA A 606 -28.58 -6.61 17.50
N GLY A 607 -28.73 -7.84 18.01
CA GLY A 607 -29.72 -8.81 17.53
C GLY A 607 -29.34 -9.51 16.23
N ASP A 608 -28.03 -9.58 15.94
CA ASP A 608 -27.46 -10.21 14.73
C ASP A 608 -27.97 -9.58 13.43
N VAL A 609 -28.19 -8.26 13.43
CA VAL A 609 -28.67 -7.52 12.27
C VAL A 609 -27.47 -7.06 11.43
N PRO A 610 -27.30 -7.55 10.19
CA PRO A 610 -26.26 -7.08 9.28
C PRO A 610 -26.55 -5.66 8.77
N TYR A 611 -25.54 -4.80 8.81
CA TYR A 611 -25.52 -3.47 8.23
C TYR A 611 -24.42 -3.39 7.17
N ILE A 612 -24.74 -2.76 6.03
CA ILE A 612 -23.82 -2.53 4.92
C ILE A 612 -23.78 -1.04 4.62
N ALA A 613 -22.57 -0.48 4.44
CA ALA A 613 -22.37 0.87 3.94
C ALA A 613 -21.47 0.87 2.70
N TYR A 614 -21.80 1.68 1.70
CA TYR A 614 -21.00 1.80 0.46
C TYR A 614 -21.32 3.10 -0.30
N SER A 615 -20.49 3.42 -1.30
CA SER A 615 -20.70 4.51 -2.26
C SER A 615 -20.86 4.00 -3.69
N GLU A 616 -21.75 4.61 -4.48
CA GLU A 616 -21.86 4.36 -5.92
C GLU A 616 -20.65 4.91 -6.70
N THR A 617 -20.38 4.32 -7.86
CA THR A 617 -19.20 4.54 -8.73
C THR A 617 -18.58 5.95 -8.72
N GLY A 618 -17.28 6.00 -8.39
CA GLY A 618 -16.35 7.07 -8.79
C GLY A 618 -16.35 8.36 -7.94
N GLY A 619 -16.45 8.27 -6.62
CA GLY A 619 -16.27 9.41 -5.69
C GLY A 619 -17.30 10.56 -5.80
N GLY A 620 -18.21 10.50 -6.77
CA GLY A 620 -19.33 11.44 -6.97
C GLY A 620 -20.72 10.78 -6.89
N GLY A 621 -20.79 9.46 -6.71
CA GLY A 621 -22.02 8.70 -6.57
C GLY A 621 -22.73 8.89 -5.23
N ARG A 622 -23.97 8.39 -5.11
CA ARG A 622 -24.73 8.46 -3.85
C ARG A 622 -24.24 7.36 -2.89
N GLY A 623 -23.95 7.71 -1.63
CA GLY A 623 -23.70 6.71 -0.59
C GLY A 623 -24.98 6.09 -0.06
N HIS A 624 -24.90 4.87 0.47
CA HIS A 624 -26.03 4.11 1.00
C HIS A 624 -25.67 3.40 2.30
N VAL A 625 -26.62 3.33 3.23
CA VAL A 625 -26.53 2.47 4.40
C VAL A 625 -27.78 1.60 4.49
N LEU A 626 -27.59 0.29 4.38
CA LEU A 626 -28.64 -0.71 4.36
C LEU A 626 -28.53 -1.60 5.59
N LYS A 627 -29.66 -2.17 6.00
CA LYS A 627 -29.73 -3.27 6.96
C LYS A 627 -30.53 -4.43 6.37
N PHE A 628 -30.22 -5.64 6.80
CA PHE A 628 -31.02 -6.80 6.46
C PHE A 628 -32.16 -6.96 7.48
N ASP A 629 -33.41 -6.93 7.02
CA ASP A 629 -34.59 -7.02 7.90
C ASP A 629 -35.07 -8.45 8.19
N GLY A 630 -34.27 -9.44 7.77
CA GLY A 630 -34.59 -10.87 7.81
C GLY A 630 -35.12 -11.42 6.49
N THR A 631 -35.55 -10.54 5.56
CA THR A 631 -36.00 -10.95 4.22
C THR A 631 -35.25 -10.21 3.12
N ASP A 632 -35.13 -8.88 3.23
CA ASP A 632 -34.57 -8.00 2.21
C ASP A 632 -33.55 -7.01 2.79
N TRP A 633 -32.71 -6.47 1.89
CA TRP A 633 -31.83 -5.35 2.19
C TRP A 633 -32.60 -4.03 2.06
N VAL A 634 -32.85 -3.37 3.18
CA VAL A 634 -33.64 -2.14 3.28
C VAL A 634 -32.82 -0.98 3.84
N GLN A 635 -33.27 0.26 3.65
CA GLN A 635 -32.59 1.42 4.26
C GLN A 635 -32.49 1.24 5.78
N ALA A 636 -31.31 1.49 6.34
CA ALA A 636 -31.05 1.27 7.76
C ALA A 636 -31.93 2.13 8.67
N ALA A 637 -32.28 3.33 8.19
CA ALA A 637 -33.09 4.33 8.88
C ALA A 637 -33.97 5.13 7.89
N SER A 638 -34.84 5.98 8.44
CA SER A 638 -35.74 6.83 7.63
C SER A 638 -35.00 7.93 6.86
N ASN A 639 -33.78 8.30 7.31
CA ASN A 639 -32.84 9.16 6.60
C ASN A 639 -31.56 8.39 6.25
N ASN A 640 -30.87 8.80 5.17
CA ASN A 640 -29.58 8.26 4.76
C ASN A 640 -28.46 9.17 5.27
N PRO A 641 -27.44 8.65 5.99
CA PRO A 641 -26.38 9.48 6.54
C PRO A 641 -25.38 9.93 5.48
N LEU A 642 -25.24 9.17 4.40
CA LEU A 642 -24.23 9.41 3.38
C LEU A 642 -24.74 10.36 2.30
N SER A 643 -24.02 11.46 2.09
CA SER A 643 -24.30 12.41 1.01
C SER A 643 -23.76 11.93 -0.35
N ALA A 644 -24.15 12.61 -1.44
CA ALA A 644 -23.49 12.41 -2.73
C ALA A 644 -21.99 12.75 -2.62
N GLY A 645 -21.15 11.89 -3.21
CA GLY A 645 -19.70 11.99 -3.14
C GLY A 645 -19.11 11.66 -1.77
N ALA A 646 -19.76 10.79 -1.00
CA ALA A 646 -19.18 10.22 0.21
C ALA A 646 -18.01 9.27 -0.13
N ARG A 647 -16.88 9.40 0.58
CA ARG A 647 -15.66 8.57 0.42
C ARG A 647 -15.08 8.18 1.79
N TYR A 648 -14.20 7.17 1.81
CA TYR A 648 -13.55 6.66 3.03
C TYR A 648 -14.58 6.38 4.13
N ILE A 649 -15.58 5.59 3.76
CA ILE A 649 -16.68 5.21 4.64
C ILE A 649 -16.15 4.16 5.61
N HIS A 650 -16.44 4.34 6.89
CA HIS A 650 -16.10 3.42 7.97
C HIS A 650 -17.34 3.22 8.84
N LEU A 651 -17.80 1.97 8.96
CA LEU A 651 -18.98 1.60 9.73
C LEU A 651 -18.57 0.80 10.96
N GLU A 652 -18.60 1.44 12.12
CA GLU A 652 -18.17 0.87 13.39
C GLU A 652 -19.33 0.71 14.36
N LEU A 653 -19.17 -0.17 15.35
CA LEU A 653 -20.16 -0.41 16.40
C LEU A 653 -19.58 0.01 17.76
N ASP A 654 -20.39 0.68 18.58
CA ASP A 654 -20.06 0.78 20.02
C ASP A 654 -20.27 -0.57 20.73
N SER A 655 -19.83 -0.67 21.97
CA SER A 655 -19.95 -1.86 22.83
C SER A 655 -21.40 -2.33 23.04
N ALA A 656 -22.39 -1.47 22.79
CA ALA A 656 -23.82 -1.80 22.82
C ALA A 656 -24.35 -2.33 21.46
N GLY A 657 -23.50 -2.41 20.44
CA GLY A 657 -23.86 -2.81 19.08
C GLY A 657 -24.55 -1.69 18.29
N THR A 658 -24.37 -0.43 18.68
CA THR A 658 -24.96 0.73 18.00
C THR A 658 -24.09 1.18 16.83
N PRO A 659 -24.64 1.31 15.60
CA PRO A 659 -23.87 1.75 14.46
C PRO A 659 -23.47 3.23 14.48
N TYR A 660 -22.20 3.49 14.20
CA TYR A 660 -21.64 4.79 13.85
C TYR A 660 -21.02 4.74 12.46
N ILE A 661 -21.07 5.87 11.76
CA ILE A 661 -20.47 5.98 10.43
C ILE A 661 -19.61 7.24 10.36
N GLY A 662 -18.33 7.03 10.08
CA GLY A 662 -17.36 8.07 9.73
C GLY A 662 -17.16 8.09 8.22
N PHE A 663 -17.14 9.28 7.61
CA PHE A 663 -16.92 9.42 6.17
C PHE A 663 -16.50 10.84 5.78
N SER A 664 -15.89 10.98 4.62
CA SER A 664 -15.67 12.30 4.02
C SER A 664 -16.84 12.68 3.12
N ALA A 665 -17.34 13.90 3.27
CA ALA A 665 -18.46 14.46 2.53
C ALA A 665 -17.98 15.61 1.65
N THR A 666 -18.46 15.69 0.41
CA THR A 666 -18.19 16.83 -0.46
C THR A 666 -19.12 18.00 -0.12
N VAL A 667 -18.56 19.08 0.44
CA VAL A 667 -19.26 20.33 0.78
C VAL A 667 -18.59 21.48 0.05
N ASN A 668 -19.32 22.19 -0.83
CA ASN A 668 -18.80 23.32 -1.61
C ASN A 668 -17.49 23.01 -2.37
N MET A 669 -17.39 21.83 -2.99
CA MET A 669 -16.18 21.34 -3.69
C MET A 669 -14.96 21.05 -2.78
N SER A 670 -15.14 21.05 -1.46
CA SER A 670 -14.14 20.60 -0.47
C SER A 670 -14.59 19.32 0.21
N SER A 671 -13.65 18.43 0.53
CA SER A 671 -13.87 17.25 1.36
C SER A 671 -13.97 17.70 2.82
N GLN A 672 -14.91 17.17 3.59
CA GLN A 672 -15.06 17.42 5.03
C GLN A 672 -15.41 16.12 5.75
N ALA A 673 -14.71 15.79 6.82
CA ALA A 673 -15.05 14.63 7.63
C ALA A 673 -16.38 14.81 8.40
N LYS A 674 -17.17 13.74 8.49
CA LYS A 674 -18.45 13.70 9.20
C LYS A 674 -18.60 12.40 9.96
N VAL A 675 -19.21 12.48 11.14
CA VAL A 675 -19.55 11.32 11.96
C VAL A 675 -21.02 11.37 12.35
N MET A 676 -21.70 10.25 12.18
CA MET A 676 -23.13 10.10 12.48
C MET A 676 -23.39 8.82 13.29
N LYS A 677 -24.40 8.84 14.17
CA LYS A 677 -24.84 7.71 15.01
C LYS A 677 -26.26 7.30 14.67
N LEU A 678 -26.54 5.99 14.61
CA LEU A 678 -27.92 5.49 14.47
C LEU A 678 -28.60 5.42 15.85
N ASP A 679 -29.74 6.12 16.02
CA ASP A 679 -30.55 6.08 17.25
C ASP A 679 -31.65 5.00 17.26
N GLY A 680 -31.56 4.06 16.31
CA GLY A 680 -32.53 3.00 16.06
C GLY A 680 -33.55 3.32 14.96
N THR A 681 -33.81 4.60 14.67
CA THR A 681 -34.78 5.01 13.62
C THR A 681 -34.25 6.06 12.65
N THR A 682 -33.28 6.86 13.10
CA THR A 682 -32.67 7.95 12.36
C THR A 682 -31.17 8.06 12.64
N TRP A 683 -30.42 8.51 11.64
CA TRP A 683 -29.03 8.89 11.81
C TRP A 683 -28.94 10.32 12.35
N GLN A 684 -28.24 10.48 13.47
CA GLN A 684 -28.01 11.73 14.18
C GLN A 684 -26.58 12.22 13.95
N ASN A 685 -26.40 13.53 13.80
CA ASN A 685 -25.08 14.13 13.68
C ASN A 685 -24.34 14.03 15.02
N VAL A 686 -23.17 13.39 15.02
CA VAL A 686 -22.20 13.46 16.13
C VAL A 686 -21.32 14.71 15.96
N GLY A 687 -20.98 15.05 14.72
CA GLY A 687 -20.37 16.33 14.37
C GLY A 687 -19.41 16.27 13.18
N THR A 688 -18.72 17.38 12.96
CA THR A 688 -17.62 17.53 12.00
C THR A 688 -16.37 17.93 12.80
N PRO A 689 -15.32 17.10 12.82
CA PRO A 689 -14.15 17.34 13.68
C PRO A 689 -13.50 18.70 13.49
N ASN A 690 -13.32 19.10 12.23
CA ASN A 690 -12.96 20.46 11.87
C ASN A 690 -13.44 20.79 10.44
N ALA A 691 -14.41 21.70 10.32
CA ALA A 691 -15.02 22.04 9.03
C ALA A 691 -14.09 22.85 8.09
N SER A 692 -12.95 23.33 8.59
CA SER A 692 -11.98 24.09 7.78
C SER A 692 -10.95 23.18 7.12
N LEU A 693 -10.85 21.91 7.52
CA LEU A 693 -9.91 20.96 6.95
C LEU A 693 -10.48 20.32 5.68
N ASN A 694 -9.60 20.06 4.72
CA ASN A 694 -9.91 19.40 3.47
C ASN A 694 -9.10 18.09 3.35
N PRO A 695 -9.52 17.01 4.04
CA PRO A 695 -8.78 15.76 4.07
C PRO A 695 -8.76 15.09 2.70
N TYR A 696 -7.56 14.67 2.28
CA TYR A 696 -7.36 13.80 1.12
C TYR A 696 -7.71 12.34 1.45
N TYR A 697 -7.46 11.91 2.69
CA TYR A 697 -7.78 10.60 3.27
C TYR A 697 -8.22 10.77 4.72
N MET A 698 -9.02 9.83 5.24
CA MET A 698 -9.41 9.74 6.64
C MET A 698 -9.80 8.32 7.04
N ASP A 699 -9.58 7.99 8.31
CA ASP A 699 -10.04 6.78 8.97
C ASP A 699 -10.83 7.12 10.26
N PHE A 700 -11.76 6.25 10.65
CA PHE A 700 -12.62 6.43 11.82
C PHE A 700 -12.65 5.14 12.64
N ALA A 701 -12.32 5.25 13.92
CA ALA A 701 -12.27 4.13 14.84
C ALA A 701 -13.03 4.44 16.13
N ILE A 702 -13.58 3.39 16.74
CA ILE A 702 -14.13 3.42 18.10
C ILE A 702 -13.16 2.66 19.00
N GLY A 703 -12.68 3.31 20.06
CA GLY A 703 -11.84 2.69 21.07
C GLY A 703 -12.62 1.65 21.88
N ASP A 704 -11.90 0.76 22.54
CA ASP A 704 -12.45 -0.28 23.43
C ASP A 704 -13.15 0.28 24.69
N ASP A 705 -13.12 1.60 24.88
CA ASP A 705 -13.88 2.37 25.87
C ASP A 705 -15.07 3.17 25.27
N ASP A 706 -15.43 2.89 24.01
CA ASP A 706 -16.42 3.61 23.19
C ASP A 706 -16.06 5.07 22.83
N ALA A 707 -14.83 5.51 23.09
CA ALA A 707 -14.38 6.83 22.65
C ALA A 707 -14.21 6.86 21.11
N LEU A 708 -14.62 7.96 20.50
CA LEU A 708 -14.61 8.10 19.04
C LEU A 708 -13.35 8.82 18.59
N TYR A 709 -12.68 8.26 17.59
CA TYR A 709 -11.44 8.79 17.02
C TYR A 709 -11.55 8.89 15.51
N ILE A 710 -10.88 9.89 14.96
CA ILE A 710 -10.83 10.11 13.53
C ILE A 710 -9.50 10.73 13.17
N ASP A 711 -8.85 10.17 12.16
CA ASP A 711 -7.62 10.73 11.63
C ASP A 711 -7.83 11.30 10.23
N MET A 712 -6.90 12.15 9.82
CA MET A 712 -6.97 12.82 8.52
C MET A 712 -5.58 13.11 8.00
N ILE A 713 -5.42 12.98 6.68
CA ILE A 713 -4.28 13.55 5.95
C ILE A 713 -4.73 14.85 5.30
N VAL A 714 -4.17 15.98 5.77
CA VAL A 714 -4.50 17.33 5.28
C VAL A 714 -3.20 18.02 4.84
N SER A 715 -3.10 18.38 3.56
CA SER A 715 -1.91 19.05 3.03
C SER A 715 -0.58 18.35 3.39
N SER A 716 -0.57 17.01 3.31
CA SER A 716 0.58 16.16 3.68
C SER A 716 0.94 16.17 5.17
N GLN A 717 0.02 16.59 6.05
CA GLN A 717 0.15 16.44 7.49
C GLN A 717 -0.92 15.50 8.01
N TYR A 718 -0.51 14.59 8.90
CA TYR A 718 -1.40 13.72 9.64
C TYR A 718 -1.96 14.45 10.87
N VAL A 719 -3.26 14.35 11.15
CA VAL A 719 -3.92 14.92 12.34
C VAL A 719 -4.98 13.98 12.90
N VAL A 720 -5.15 13.96 14.22
CA VAL A 720 -6.12 13.11 14.93
C VAL A 720 -7.04 13.94 15.82
N PHE A 721 -8.32 13.59 15.81
CA PHE A 721 -9.33 14.15 16.69
C PHE A 721 -9.99 13.05 17.52
N THR A 722 -10.35 13.40 18.76
CA THR A 722 -11.17 12.58 19.64
C THR A 722 -12.46 13.31 20.04
N TYR A 723 -13.55 12.58 20.27
CA TYR A 723 -14.82 13.18 20.69
C TYR A 723 -14.99 13.10 22.21
N ASN A 724 -15.10 14.26 22.87
CA ASN A 724 -15.23 14.33 24.34
C ASN A 724 -16.67 14.20 24.87
N GLY A 725 -17.60 13.75 24.05
CA GLY A 725 -19.04 13.68 24.36
C GLY A 725 -19.83 14.96 24.03
N SER A 726 -19.17 16.07 23.70
CA SER A 726 -19.82 17.32 23.31
C SER A 726 -19.23 17.97 22.06
N ALA A 727 -17.91 17.84 21.87
CA ALA A 727 -17.18 18.41 20.75
C ALA A 727 -16.02 17.49 20.36
N TRP A 728 -15.60 17.64 19.10
CA TRP A 728 -14.35 17.09 18.62
C TRP A 728 -13.19 17.96 19.08
N VAL A 729 -12.15 17.32 19.62
CA VAL A 729 -10.94 17.95 20.12
C VAL A 729 -9.77 17.36 19.35
N GLU A 730 -8.95 18.24 18.77
CA GLU A 730 -7.70 17.82 18.15
C GLU A 730 -6.74 17.35 19.26
N MET A 731 -6.11 16.20 19.07
CA MET A 731 -5.15 15.67 20.02
C MET A 731 -3.80 16.40 19.89
N GLU A 732 -3.07 16.52 21.00
CA GLU A 732 -1.70 17.02 20.95
C GLU A 732 -0.81 16.01 20.23
N GLN A 733 -0.13 16.45 19.18
CA GLN A 733 0.71 15.57 18.37
C GLN A 733 1.79 16.33 17.59
N ASP A 734 2.86 15.62 17.27
CA ASP A 734 3.84 16.01 16.27
C ASP A 734 3.20 15.93 14.86
N ARG A 735 3.28 17.04 14.12
CA ARG A 735 2.76 17.17 12.75
C ARG A 735 3.83 17.04 11.67
N THR A 736 5.04 16.64 12.04
CA THR A 736 6.15 16.42 11.11
C THR A 736 6.13 15.03 10.47
N LEU A 737 5.20 14.16 10.88
CA LEU A 737 5.00 12.85 10.28
C LEU A 737 4.56 12.98 8.82
N ASP A 738 5.45 12.60 7.89
CA ASP A 738 5.23 12.63 6.45
C ASP A 738 4.48 11.36 5.98
N VAL A 739 3.19 11.27 6.30
CA VAL A 739 2.31 10.19 5.82
C VAL A 739 1.60 10.66 4.56
N LEU A 740 1.87 9.97 3.46
CA LEU A 740 1.27 10.25 2.14
C LEU A 740 0.45 9.07 1.58
N ALA A 741 0.42 7.94 2.28
CA ALA A 741 -0.31 6.72 1.90
C ALA A 741 -1.59 6.56 2.73
N GLN A 742 -2.54 5.78 2.23
CA GLN A 742 -3.64 5.30 3.07
C GLN A 742 -3.07 4.40 4.17
N HIS A 743 -3.75 4.38 5.29
CA HIS A 743 -3.28 3.73 6.52
C HIS A 743 -4.48 3.18 7.27
N SER A 744 -4.21 2.23 8.17
CA SER A 744 -5.20 1.76 9.14
C SER A 744 -5.00 2.51 10.45
N LEU A 745 -6.09 3.02 11.01
CA LEU A 745 -6.17 3.57 12.35
C LEU A 745 -6.70 2.51 13.31
N MET A 746 -6.04 2.36 14.45
CA MET A 746 -6.61 1.58 15.54
C MET A 746 -6.29 2.20 16.88
N VAL A 747 -7.23 2.06 17.82
CA VAL A 747 -7.09 2.56 19.18
C VAL A 747 -7.14 1.38 20.13
N GLN A 748 -6.25 1.38 21.11
CA GLN A 748 -6.26 0.42 22.20
C GLN A 748 -6.06 1.15 23.53
N GLY A 749 -7.08 1.14 24.37
CA GLY A 749 -7.18 2.05 25.51
C GLY A 749 -7.15 3.51 25.02
N GLU A 750 -6.21 4.30 25.53
CA GLU A 750 -6.01 5.70 25.09
C GLU A 750 -4.89 5.84 24.05
N THR A 751 -4.24 4.74 23.65
CA THR A 751 -3.10 4.77 22.72
C THR A 751 -3.55 4.59 21.29
N ILE A 752 -3.05 5.46 20.41
CA ILE A 752 -3.36 5.44 18.98
C ILE A 752 -2.23 4.76 18.24
N TYR A 753 -2.60 3.79 17.40
CA TYR A 753 -1.72 3.09 16.49
C TYR A 753 -2.04 3.45 15.05
N LEU A 754 -1.00 3.48 14.23
CA LEU A 754 -1.06 3.81 12.83
C LEU A 754 -0.16 2.84 12.05
N THR A 755 -0.63 2.38 10.89
CA THR A 755 0.20 1.60 9.96
C THR A 755 0.20 2.15 8.56
N PHE A 756 1.37 2.27 7.95
CA PHE A 756 1.51 2.70 6.56
C PHE A 756 2.76 2.09 5.92
N PRO A 757 2.81 1.97 4.58
CA PRO A 757 4.02 1.60 3.88
C PRO A 757 4.99 2.79 3.82
N GLN A 758 6.27 2.54 4.10
CA GLN A 758 7.33 3.53 3.95
C GLN A 758 7.46 3.94 2.48
N ARG A 759 7.39 5.23 2.18
CA ARG A 759 7.37 5.72 0.79
C ARG A 759 8.77 5.93 0.19
N ASP A 760 9.77 5.21 0.68
CA ASP A 760 11.07 5.11 0.02
C ASP A 760 11.08 3.93 -0.97
N ASP A 761 12.25 3.60 -1.54
CA ASP A 761 12.38 2.47 -2.46
C ASP A 761 12.05 1.11 -1.80
N SER A 762 11.85 1.07 -0.48
CA SER A 762 11.59 -0.15 0.29
C SER A 762 10.11 -0.50 0.45
N ASN A 763 9.15 0.43 0.37
CA ASN A 763 7.71 0.16 0.53
C ASN A 763 7.36 -0.76 1.73
N ARG A 764 8.07 -0.59 2.86
CA ARG A 764 8.05 -1.48 4.03
C ARG A 764 6.91 -1.17 4.99
N ALA A 765 6.27 -2.19 5.57
CA ALA A 765 5.26 -1.98 6.60
C ALA A 765 5.85 -1.26 7.82
N THR A 766 5.25 -0.14 8.21
CA THR A 766 5.65 0.64 9.38
C THR A 766 4.50 0.68 10.37
N ILE A 767 4.76 0.30 11.61
CA ILE A 767 3.80 0.44 12.72
C ILE A 767 4.29 1.54 13.64
N MET A 768 3.43 2.51 13.93
CA MET A 768 3.71 3.62 14.84
C MET A 768 2.65 3.72 15.92
N LYS A 769 3.04 4.33 17.05
CA LYS A 769 2.14 4.70 18.13
C LYS A 769 2.33 6.15 18.53
N LEU A 770 1.25 6.81 18.95
CA LEU A 770 1.31 8.15 19.51
C LEU A 770 1.54 8.07 21.02
N GLU A 771 2.69 8.54 21.49
CA GLU A 771 3.03 8.60 22.92
C GLU A 771 3.50 9.99 23.30
N ASP A 772 2.88 10.59 24.33
CA ASP A 772 3.21 11.93 24.83
C ASP A 772 3.22 13.00 23.72
N GLY A 773 2.30 12.88 22.76
CA GLY A 773 2.20 13.76 21.60
C GLY A 773 3.30 13.57 20.55
N VAL A 774 4.10 12.49 20.60
CA VAL A 774 5.13 12.19 19.61
C VAL A 774 4.87 10.83 18.97
N TRP A 775 4.92 10.77 17.64
CA TRP A 775 4.86 9.52 16.90
C TRP A 775 6.16 8.74 17.10
N LYS A 776 6.05 7.55 17.66
CA LYS A 776 7.18 6.63 17.83
C LYS A 776 6.95 5.40 16.98
N THR A 777 7.97 5.02 16.21
CA THR A 777 7.99 3.73 15.53
C THR A 777 7.94 2.62 16.57
N VAL A 778 6.90 1.79 16.49
CA VAL A 778 6.85 0.51 17.19
C VAL A 778 7.83 -0.42 16.51
N GLU A 779 7.63 -0.63 15.21
CA GLU A 779 8.56 -1.39 14.39
C GLU A 779 8.43 -1.06 12.90
N THR A 780 9.47 -1.42 12.15
CA THR A 780 9.46 -1.42 10.69
C THR A 780 10.09 -2.75 10.23
N PRO A 781 9.32 -3.86 10.21
CA PRO A 781 9.86 -5.19 10.02
C PRO A 781 10.57 -5.31 8.66
N GLY A 782 11.90 -5.45 8.68
CA GLY A 782 12.72 -5.46 7.46
C GLY A 782 12.38 -6.59 6.48
N PHE A 783 11.74 -7.64 6.98
CA PHE A 783 11.30 -8.75 6.14
C PHE A 783 10.04 -8.45 5.29
N THR A 784 9.40 -7.28 5.48
CA THR A 784 8.24 -6.81 4.71
C THR A 784 8.62 -5.86 3.58
N ASP A 785 9.90 -5.81 3.21
CA ASP A 785 10.42 -4.98 2.13
C ASP A 785 9.70 -5.24 0.79
N VAL A 786 9.77 -4.21 -0.07
CA VAL A 786 9.37 -4.10 -1.48
C VAL A 786 7.92 -4.48 -1.80
N SER A 787 7.04 -4.59 -0.81
CA SER A 787 5.77 -5.28 -1.05
C SER A 787 4.53 -4.84 -0.29
N ALA A 788 4.62 -4.16 0.87
CA ALA A 788 3.42 -3.83 1.63
C ALA A 788 2.59 -2.75 0.93
N ASP A 789 1.38 -3.09 0.48
CA ASP A 789 0.43 -2.09 0.01
C ASP A 789 -0.37 -1.52 1.19
N GLY A 790 -0.34 -0.20 1.33
CA GLY A 790 -1.07 0.51 2.38
C GLY A 790 -2.56 0.70 2.09
N ASP A 791 -2.93 0.68 0.82
CA ASP A 791 -4.33 0.87 0.40
C ASP A 791 -5.21 -0.35 0.77
N ASP A 792 -4.59 -1.53 0.88
CA ASP A 792 -5.24 -2.80 1.19
C ASP A 792 -4.63 -3.40 2.47
N SER A 793 -4.91 -2.78 3.63
CA SER A 793 -4.37 -3.20 4.92
C SER A 793 -5.33 -2.98 6.10
N LYS A 794 -5.14 -3.74 7.18
CA LYS A 794 -5.93 -3.61 8.41
C LYS A 794 -5.16 -4.03 9.65
N MET A 795 -5.26 -3.22 10.70
CA MET A 795 -4.86 -3.61 12.05
C MET A 795 -6.01 -4.25 12.82
N LEU A 796 -5.66 -5.21 13.66
CA LEU A 796 -6.59 -5.85 14.59
C LEU A 796 -5.87 -6.22 15.89
N TRP A 797 -6.39 -5.74 17.01
CA TRP A 797 -6.01 -6.26 18.32
C TRP A 797 -6.88 -7.46 18.69
N VAL A 798 -6.24 -8.56 19.06
CA VAL A 798 -6.91 -9.67 19.74
C VAL A 798 -6.18 -9.90 21.06
N ASP A 799 -6.89 -9.63 22.15
CA ASP A 799 -6.33 -9.55 23.50
C ASP A 799 -5.12 -8.62 23.56
N ASP A 800 -3.93 -9.22 23.55
CA ASP A 800 -2.65 -8.62 23.87
C ASP A 800 -1.68 -8.61 22.67
N VAL A 801 -2.16 -9.11 21.51
CA VAL A 801 -1.40 -9.29 20.27
C VAL A 801 -1.99 -8.39 19.17
N LEU A 802 -1.11 -7.62 18.52
CA LEU A 802 -1.44 -6.80 17.37
C LEU A 802 -1.21 -7.61 16.11
N TYR A 803 -2.27 -7.78 15.32
CA TYR A 803 -2.21 -8.35 13.99
C TYR A 803 -2.29 -7.24 12.96
N TYR A 804 -1.50 -7.39 11.90
CA TYR A 804 -1.52 -6.50 10.75
C TYR A 804 -1.64 -7.34 9.49
N GLY A 805 -2.81 -7.27 8.85
CA GLY A 805 -3.09 -7.89 7.56
C GLY A 805 -2.86 -6.89 6.43
N PHE A 806 -2.24 -7.32 5.34
CA PHE A 806 -1.92 -6.45 4.21
C PHE A 806 -1.71 -7.23 2.91
N LEU A 807 -1.82 -6.51 1.80
CA LEU A 807 -1.45 -6.99 0.48
C LEU A 807 0.06 -6.86 0.24
N VAL A 808 0.67 -7.94 -0.24
CA VAL A 808 2.05 -8.01 -0.73
C VAL A 808 2.01 -7.90 -2.26
N ARG A 809 2.56 -6.82 -2.84
CA ARG A 809 2.68 -6.60 -4.29
C ARG A 809 4.10 -6.85 -4.79
N GLY A 810 4.24 -7.28 -6.05
CA GLY A 810 5.52 -7.23 -6.78
C GLY A 810 6.48 -8.42 -6.59
N GLY A 811 6.00 -9.58 -6.13
CA GLY A 811 6.80 -10.81 -6.00
C GLY A 811 6.78 -11.76 -7.22
N PRO A 812 7.67 -12.76 -7.31
CA PRO A 812 7.62 -13.80 -8.35
C PRO A 812 6.35 -14.68 -8.29
N ARG A 813 5.54 -14.54 -7.22
CA ARG A 813 4.24 -15.19 -7.00
C ARG A 813 3.02 -14.35 -7.38
N GLY A 814 3.18 -13.09 -7.79
CA GLY A 814 2.03 -12.20 -7.99
C GLY A 814 1.61 -11.51 -6.68
N ASN A 815 0.33 -11.16 -6.56
CA ASN A 815 -0.22 -10.54 -5.35
C ASN A 815 -0.43 -11.59 -4.27
N MET A 816 -0.15 -11.26 -3.00
CA MET A 816 -0.35 -12.18 -1.89
C MET A 816 -0.98 -11.49 -0.69
N THR A 817 -1.84 -12.21 0.03
CA THR A 817 -2.38 -11.78 1.32
C THR A 817 -1.45 -12.26 2.43
N ALA A 818 -1.02 -11.32 3.28
CA ALA A 818 -0.13 -11.60 4.41
C ALA A 818 -0.72 -11.08 5.72
N VAL A 819 -0.37 -11.74 6.82
CA VAL A 819 -0.67 -11.26 8.18
C VAL A 819 0.58 -11.43 9.04
N ILE A 820 0.94 -10.38 9.76
CA ILE A 820 2.02 -10.39 10.77
C ILE A 820 1.46 -10.10 12.16
N ALA A 821 2.17 -10.54 13.19
CA ALA A 821 1.84 -10.29 14.58
C ALA A 821 3.09 -9.90 15.39
N ASN A 822 2.93 -9.05 16.41
CA ASN A 822 4.02 -8.62 17.30
C ASN A 822 4.44 -9.65 18.36
N GLU A 823 3.72 -10.76 18.46
CA GLU A 823 4.04 -11.92 19.29
C GLU A 823 3.64 -13.18 18.53
N GLU A 824 4.30 -14.31 18.81
CA GLU A 824 3.84 -15.58 18.25
C GLU A 824 2.51 -15.99 18.90
N PRO A 825 1.43 -16.11 18.12
CA PRO A 825 0.11 -16.47 18.65
C PRO A 825 0.03 -17.88 19.26
N ASP A 826 1.04 -18.72 19.01
CA ASP A 826 1.10 -20.12 19.44
C ASP A 826 1.87 -20.31 20.76
N ALA A 827 2.44 -19.25 21.34
CA ALA A 827 3.11 -19.33 22.63
C ALA A 827 2.07 -19.55 23.74
N ALA A 828 2.23 -20.63 24.52
CA ALA A 828 1.29 -20.95 25.60
C ALA A 828 1.20 -19.78 26.60
N PRO A 829 -0.01 -19.25 26.88
CA PRO A 829 -0.18 -18.13 27.80
C PRO A 829 0.24 -18.53 29.23
N VAL A 830 0.99 -17.64 29.88
CA VAL A 830 1.41 -17.79 31.27
C VAL A 830 0.50 -16.98 32.17
N TYR A 831 -0.19 -17.61 33.11
CA TYR A 831 -1.17 -16.96 33.99
C TYR A 831 -0.58 -16.72 35.38
N THR A 832 -0.15 -15.49 35.66
CA THR A 832 0.55 -15.16 36.91
C THR A 832 0.07 -13.83 37.48
N LEU A 833 -0.34 -13.82 38.76
CA LEU A 833 -0.53 -12.61 39.56
C LEU A 833 0.82 -12.06 40.01
N GLY A 834 1.02 -10.76 39.91
CA GLY A 834 2.23 -10.08 40.37
C GLY A 834 2.40 -10.15 41.89
N PRO A 835 3.64 -9.99 42.39
CA PRO A 835 3.90 -10.01 43.82
C PRO A 835 3.22 -8.83 44.52
N ILE A 836 2.50 -9.11 45.61
CA ILE A 836 1.87 -8.10 46.48
C ILE A 836 2.57 -8.12 47.82
N ARG A 837 2.93 -6.93 48.33
CA ARG A 837 3.58 -6.77 49.64
C ARG A 837 2.54 -6.55 50.73
N ASP A 838 2.92 -6.87 51.96
CA ASP A 838 2.15 -6.52 53.14
C ASP A 838 1.91 -4.99 53.21
N VAL A 839 0.71 -4.61 53.62
CA VAL A 839 0.24 -3.22 53.61
C VAL A 839 -0.12 -2.77 55.02
N ALA A 840 0.52 -1.68 55.46
CA ALA A 840 0.10 -0.96 56.65
C ALA A 840 -0.77 0.24 56.23
N LEU A 841 -2.02 0.26 56.68
CA LEU A 841 -2.94 1.38 56.48
C LEU A 841 -2.52 2.57 57.35
N PRO A 842 -2.84 3.82 56.96
CA PRO A 842 -2.56 4.99 57.78
C PRO A 842 -3.14 4.83 59.19
N THR A 843 -2.36 5.18 60.20
CA THR A 843 -2.83 5.17 61.59
C THR A 843 -4.03 6.10 61.75
N ILE A 844 -5.06 5.61 62.44
CA ILE A 844 -6.26 6.38 62.79
C ILE A 844 -6.40 6.46 64.31
N ASN A 845 -7.18 7.41 64.80
CA ASN A 845 -7.39 7.58 66.24
C ASN A 845 -8.76 7.07 66.66
N GLU A 846 -8.88 6.37 67.79
CA GLU A 846 -10.11 5.72 68.30
C GLU A 846 -11.40 6.59 68.26
N SER A 847 -11.28 7.92 68.23
CA SER A 847 -12.38 8.88 68.11
C SER A 847 -12.76 9.30 66.68
N TYR A 848 -12.41 8.52 65.64
CA TYR A 848 -12.74 8.85 64.24
C TYR A 848 -14.26 8.80 64.00
N LEU A 849 -14.81 9.74 63.21
CA LEU A 849 -16.25 9.75 62.89
C LEU A 849 -16.57 8.66 61.85
N PRO A 850 -17.77 8.04 61.89
CA PRO A 850 -18.21 7.08 60.89
C PRO A 850 -18.11 7.65 59.46
N GLY A 851 -17.47 6.90 58.56
CA GLY A 851 -17.27 7.31 57.17
C GLY A 851 -16.04 8.19 56.90
N GLU A 852 -15.27 8.58 57.91
CA GLU A 852 -14.03 9.36 57.73
C GLU A 852 -12.76 8.48 57.57
N GLN A 853 -12.90 7.14 57.49
CA GLN A 853 -11.75 6.26 57.38
C GLN A 853 -11.09 6.37 56.00
N PRO A 854 -9.75 6.50 55.94
CA PRO A 854 -9.04 6.53 54.67
C PRO A 854 -9.19 5.18 53.97
N THR A 855 -9.64 5.22 52.72
CA THR A 855 -9.64 4.05 51.84
C THR A 855 -8.31 3.94 51.13
N THR A 856 -7.61 2.82 51.31
CA THR A 856 -6.33 2.53 50.65
C THR A 856 -6.55 1.65 49.44
N ALA A 857 -6.06 2.07 48.27
CA ALA A 857 -6.08 1.28 47.05
C ALA A 857 -4.77 0.48 46.93
N ILE A 858 -4.90 -0.82 46.68
CA ILE A 858 -3.81 -1.77 46.46
C ILE A 858 -3.87 -2.21 45.00
N ALA A 859 -2.78 -2.03 44.28
CA ALA A 859 -2.66 -2.47 42.89
C ALA A 859 -2.54 -3.99 42.81
N ILE A 860 -3.53 -4.64 42.20
CA ILE A 860 -3.43 -6.05 41.78
C ILE A 860 -2.93 -6.05 40.35
N GLN A 861 -1.82 -6.76 40.08
CA GLN A 861 -1.15 -6.73 38.78
C GLN A 861 -1.11 -8.13 38.14
N LYS A 862 -1.22 -8.18 36.81
CA LYS A 862 -0.87 -9.31 35.96
C LYS A 862 0.64 -9.26 35.70
N ALA A 863 1.32 -10.39 35.90
CA ALA A 863 2.75 -10.55 35.62
C ALA A 863 3.04 -11.55 34.49
N GLY A 864 2.06 -12.37 34.10
CA GLY A 864 2.17 -13.32 32.98
C GLY A 864 1.62 -12.78 31.66
N THR A 865 1.71 -13.58 30.60
CA THR A 865 1.20 -13.22 29.26
C THR A 865 -0.31 -13.48 29.10
N GLY A 866 -0.89 -14.45 29.82
CA GLY A 866 -2.31 -14.82 29.71
C GLY A 866 -3.29 -13.89 30.43
N VAL A 867 -4.49 -13.73 29.86
CA VAL A 867 -5.61 -12.97 30.47
C VAL A 867 -6.05 -13.62 31.78
N LEU A 868 -6.04 -12.86 32.88
CA LEU A 868 -6.50 -13.33 34.18
C LEU A 868 -7.98 -13.01 34.34
N THR A 869 -8.84 -14.03 34.38
CA THR A 869 -10.29 -13.89 34.63
C THR A 869 -10.65 -14.21 36.09
N ASN A 870 -11.85 -13.79 36.51
CA ASN A 870 -12.36 -13.97 37.88
C ASN A 870 -11.40 -13.48 38.98
N VAL A 871 -10.74 -12.34 38.74
CA VAL A 871 -9.87 -11.71 39.74
C VAL A 871 -10.72 -11.25 40.94
N LYS A 872 -10.47 -11.82 42.12
CA LYS A 872 -11.22 -11.54 43.36
C LYS A 872 -10.30 -11.57 44.58
N ALA A 873 -10.75 -10.95 45.67
CA ALA A 873 -10.03 -10.93 46.93
C ALA A 873 -10.91 -11.35 48.11
N GLU A 874 -10.35 -12.13 49.02
CA GLU A 874 -11.04 -12.62 50.23
C GLU A 874 -10.21 -12.32 51.49
N LEU A 875 -10.89 -11.91 52.57
CA LEU A 875 -10.29 -11.66 53.89
C LEU A 875 -10.33 -12.93 54.75
N SER A 876 -9.25 -13.17 55.48
CA SER A 876 -9.16 -14.27 56.44
C SER A 876 -8.24 -13.89 57.62
N GLY A 877 -8.29 -14.69 58.69
CA GLY A 877 -7.54 -14.46 59.93
C GLY A 877 -8.36 -13.81 61.04
N GLU A 878 -7.72 -13.59 62.18
CA GLU A 878 -8.36 -13.19 63.45
C GLU A 878 -9.11 -11.86 63.37
N HIS A 879 -8.57 -10.86 62.67
CA HIS A 879 -9.17 -9.53 62.54
C HIS A 879 -9.81 -9.29 61.16
N ALA A 880 -10.20 -10.34 60.42
CA ALA A 880 -10.80 -10.19 59.09
C ALA A 880 -12.05 -9.29 59.10
N SER A 881 -12.89 -9.38 60.14
CA SER A 881 -14.09 -8.55 60.29
C SER A 881 -13.81 -7.08 60.64
N SER A 882 -12.54 -6.71 60.87
CA SER A 882 -12.14 -5.32 61.13
C SER A 882 -11.89 -4.51 59.85
N PHE A 883 -12.04 -5.13 58.67
CA PHE A 883 -11.79 -4.51 57.37
C PHE A 883 -12.96 -4.71 56.40
N GLU A 884 -13.17 -3.73 55.52
CA GLU A 884 -14.08 -3.82 54.38
C GLU A 884 -13.28 -3.80 53.07
N LEU A 885 -13.64 -4.67 52.13
CA LEU A 885 -13.08 -4.72 50.78
C LEU A 885 -14.07 -4.18 49.75
N THR A 886 -13.56 -3.43 48.78
CA THR A 886 -14.22 -3.27 47.47
C THR A 886 -13.50 -4.16 46.47
N GLN A 887 -14.22 -5.09 45.85
CA GLN A 887 -13.63 -6.10 44.95
C GLN A 887 -12.87 -5.46 43.76
N PRO A 888 -11.78 -6.10 43.30
CA PRO A 888 -11.08 -5.70 42.09
C PRO A 888 -11.93 -5.97 40.83
N SER A 889 -11.59 -5.35 39.70
CA SER A 889 -12.22 -5.65 38.41
C SER A 889 -11.85 -7.07 37.96
N GLY A 890 -12.86 -7.85 37.53
CA GLY A 890 -12.74 -9.31 37.39
C GLY A 890 -11.83 -9.82 36.27
N THR A 891 -11.29 -8.97 35.39
CA THR A 891 -10.42 -9.40 34.29
C THR A 891 -9.21 -8.47 34.12
N LEU A 892 -8.00 -9.04 34.07
CA LEU A 892 -6.73 -8.33 33.79
C LEU A 892 -6.12 -8.81 32.47
N LYS A 893 -5.74 -7.87 31.61
CA LYS A 893 -5.16 -8.06 30.25
C LYS A 893 -3.82 -7.29 30.13
N LYS A 894 -2.95 -7.48 29.13
CA LYS A 894 -1.65 -6.74 29.01
C LYS A 894 -1.80 -5.22 29.04
N PHE A 895 -2.86 -4.69 28.42
CA PHE A 895 -3.10 -3.24 28.34
C PHE A 895 -4.06 -2.71 29.42
N LYS A 896 -4.66 -3.60 30.19
CA LYS A 896 -5.27 -3.31 31.50
C LYS A 896 -4.72 -4.27 32.56
N PRO A 897 -3.39 -4.24 32.80
CA PRO A 897 -2.71 -5.29 33.57
C PRO A 897 -2.90 -5.10 35.06
N MET A 898 -3.63 -4.06 35.48
CA MET A 898 -3.76 -3.67 36.86
C MET A 898 -5.19 -3.29 37.19
N THR A 899 -5.63 -3.66 38.40
CA THR A 899 -6.89 -3.21 38.96
C THR A 899 -6.74 -2.89 40.44
N PRO A 900 -7.41 -1.84 40.96
CA PRO A 900 -7.32 -1.52 42.38
C PRO A 900 -8.25 -2.41 43.21
N LEU A 901 -7.69 -3.08 44.21
CA LEU A 901 -8.40 -3.59 45.38
C LEU A 901 -8.43 -2.49 46.44
N LYS A 902 -9.62 -2.05 46.89
CA LYS A 902 -9.70 -1.02 47.95
C LYS A 902 -9.98 -1.65 49.30
N ILE A 903 -9.21 -1.24 50.32
CA ILE A 903 -9.33 -1.71 51.70
C ILE A 903 -9.48 -0.51 52.63
N LYS A 904 -10.41 -0.59 53.58
CA LYS A 904 -10.53 0.35 54.69
C LYS A 904 -10.89 -0.39 55.99
N PRO A 905 -10.51 0.14 57.16
CA PRO A 905 -11.01 -0.39 58.43
C PRO A 905 -12.50 -0.08 58.63
N VAL A 906 -13.20 -0.90 59.42
CA VAL A 906 -14.61 -0.70 59.80
C VAL A 906 -14.78 0.42 60.84
N ASP A 907 -16.01 0.85 61.06
CA ASP A 907 -16.35 1.85 62.08
C ASP A 907 -16.14 1.34 63.52
N GLY A 908 -15.68 2.20 64.44
CA GLY A 908 -15.70 1.95 65.88
C GLY A 908 -14.67 0.95 66.43
N LEU A 909 -13.52 0.79 65.77
CA LEU A 909 -12.41 -0.02 66.30
C LEU A 909 -11.77 0.63 67.52
N ALA A 910 -11.60 -0.15 68.59
CA ALA A 910 -10.87 0.29 69.79
C ALA A 910 -9.37 0.45 69.50
N ALA A 911 -8.67 1.24 70.33
CA ALA A 911 -7.22 1.41 70.21
C ALA A 911 -6.48 0.05 70.24
N GLY A 912 -5.62 -0.20 69.26
CA GLY A 912 -4.96 -1.48 69.06
C GLY A 912 -4.44 -1.70 67.65
N THR A 913 -3.80 -2.85 67.41
CA THR A 913 -3.30 -3.26 66.08
C THR A 913 -4.13 -4.42 65.55
N TYR A 914 -4.72 -4.23 64.37
CA TYR A 914 -5.56 -5.19 63.70
C TYR A 914 -4.84 -5.71 62.46
N THR A 915 -4.75 -7.03 62.32
CA THR A 915 -4.07 -7.70 61.20
C THR A 915 -4.95 -8.76 60.57
N ALA A 916 -5.10 -8.72 59.25
CA ALA A 916 -5.81 -9.73 58.47
C ALA A 916 -4.97 -10.18 57.26
N THR A 917 -5.23 -11.39 56.78
CA THR A 917 -4.65 -11.90 55.53
C THR A 917 -5.64 -11.67 54.40
N VAL A 918 -5.18 -11.02 53.34
CA VAL A 918 -5.91 -10.87 52.09
C VAL A 918 -5.37 -11.88 51.10
N THR A 919 -6.25 -12.70 50.51
CA THR A 919 -5.88 -13.65 49.44
C THR A 919 -6.53 -13.22 48.14
N VAL A 920 -5.71 -13.03 47.12
CA VAL A 920 -6.14 -12.65 45.77
C VAL A 920 -6.05 -13.87 44.87
N THR A 921 -7.12 -14.16 44.14
CA THR A 921 -7.21 -15.31 43.23
C THR A 921 -7.65 -14.88 41.85
N ALA A 922 -7.21 -15.60 40.82
CA ALA A 922 -7.69 -15.52 39.45
C ALA A 922 -7.74 -16.94 38.86
N ASP A 923 -8.52 -17.15 37.80
CA ASP A 923 -8.53 -18.44 37.11
C ASP A 923 -7.13 -18.78 36.55
N GLN A 924 -6.75 -20.06 36.63
CA GLN A 924 -5.48 -20.61 36.11
C GLN A 924 -4.18 -20.05 36.74
N ALA A 925 -4.25 -19.00 37.55
CA ALA A 925 -3.11 -18.44 38.27
C ALA A 925 -3.03 -18.96 39.71
N GLU A 926 -1.81 -19.05 40.23
CA GLU A 926 -1.59 -19.31 41.65
C GLU A 926 -2.05 -18.10 42.49
N ALA A 927 -2.69 -18.37 43.63
CA ALA A 927 -3.19 -17.33 44.52
C ALA A 927 -2.04 -16.58 45.21
N VAL A 928 -2.18 -15.27 45.39
CA VAL A 928 -1.21 -14.43 46.08
C VAL A 928 -1.84 -13.88 47.36
N SER A 929 -1.18 -14.10 48.49
CA SER A 929 -1.64 -13.61 49.80
C SER A 929 -0.68 -12.56 50.36
N PHE A 930 -1.23 -11.57 51.06
CA PHE A 930 -0.47 -10.56 51.78
C PHE A 930 -1.20 -10.15 53.07
N MET A 931 -0.47 -9.57 54.01
CA MET A 931 -1.03 -9.07 55.28
C MET A 931 -1.46 -7.61 55.16
N VAL A 932 -2.63 -7.28 55.70
CA VAL A 932 -3.06 -5.90 55.93
C VAL A 932 -3.05 -5.60 57.42
N THR A 933 -2.50 -4.44 57.80
CA THR A 933 -2.41 -3.98 59.19
C THR A 933 -3.03 -2.61 59.34
N GLN A 934 -3.95 -2.45 60.31
CA GLN A 934 -4.46 -1.16 60.76
C GLN A 934 -3.99 -0.91 62.20
N THR A 935 -3.39 0.25 62.44
CA THR A 935 -3.12 0.74 63.80
C THR A 935 -4.17 1.77 64.18
N VAL A 936 -4.81 1.57 65.32
CA VAL A 936 -5.72 2.54 65.94
C VAL A 936 -5.04 3.07 67.19
N ASP A 937 -4.64 4.33 67.17
CA ASP A 937 -4.05 5.02 68.31
C ASP A 937 -5.13 5.53 69.26
N LEU A 938 -4.78 5.58 70.53
CA LEU A 938 -5.58 6.26 71.55
C LEU A 938 -5.36 7.78 71.36
N TRP A 939 -6.40 8.54 71.01
CA TRP A 939 -6.26 9.99 70.75
C TRP A 939 -5.77 10.71 72.02
N ALA A 940 -4.58 11.33 71.98
CA ALA A 940 -3.99 12.08 73.09
C ALA A 940 -3.97 13.61 72.88
N GLY A 941 -4.63 14.13 71.84
CA GLY A 941 -4.67 15.57 71.53
C GLY A 941 -5.83 16.32 72.21
N GLU A 942 -5.61 17.60 72.52
CA GLU A 942 -6.62 18.51 73.07
C GLU A 942 -7.44 19.18 71.95
N TYR A 943 -8.75 19.37 72.16
CA TYR A 943 -9.59 20.25 71.34
C TYR A 943 -9.37 21.72 71.72
N THR A 944 -9.43 22.62 70.75
CA THR A 944 -9.25 24.06 71.03
C THR A 944 -10.60 24.71 71.34
N VAL A 945 -10.72 25.29 72.53
CA VAL A 945 -11.82 26.18 72.91
C VAL A 945 -11.33 27.61 72.75
N THR A 946 -11.99 28.38 71.88
CA THR A 946 -11.63 29.79 71.60
C THR A 946 -12.67 30.73 72.22
N TYR A 947 -12.22 31.85 72.74
CA TYR A 947 -13.06 32.89 73.32
C TYR A 947 -12.92 34.19 72.50
N ASP A 948 -14.04 34.72 72.03
CA ASP A 948 -14.11 35.98 71.26
C ASP A 948 -14.81 37.06 72.08
N ALA A 949 -14.17 38.21 72.24
CA ALA A 949 -14.68 39.33 73.04
C ALA A 949 -15.94 39.98 72.41
N GLY A 950 -16.23 39.72 71.15
CA GLY A 950 -17.32 40.41 70.44
C GLY A 950 -17.08 41.92 70.31
N LEU A 951 -18.09 42.66 69.82
CA LEU A 951 -17.92 44.06 69.40
C LEU A 951 -17.85 45.07 70.55
N TYR A 952 -18.29 44.70 71.76
CA TYR A 952 -18.54 45.66 72.87
C TYR A 952 -17.83 45.32 74.18
N GLY A 953 -16.71 44.61 74.12
CA GLY A 953 -15.84 44.43 75.27
C GLY A 953 -14.48 43.88 74.89
N VAL A 954 -13.67 43.62 75.91
CA VAL A 954 -12.32 43.07 75.77
C VAL A 954 -12.21 41.87 76.71
N ILE A 955 -11.57 40.81 76.22
CA ILE A 955 -11.26 39.62 77.03
C ILE A 955 -10.12 39.92 77.99
N ASP A 956 -10.30 39.56 79.25
CA ASP A 956 -9.26 39.52 80.27
C ASP A 956 -9.06 38.06 80.70
N GLY A 957 -7.97 37.45 80.19
CA GLY A 957 -7.66 36.04 80.32
C GLY A 957 -7.15 35.41 79.02
N ALA A 958 -7.10 34.08 78.96
CA ALA A 958 -6.66 33.36 77.77
C ALA A 958 -7.70 33.46 76.66
N ALA A 959 -7.30 33.85 75.45
CA ALA A 959 -8.18 33.90 74.28
C ALA A 959 -8.53 32.50 73.74
N SER A 960 -7.81 31.47 74.18
CA SER A 960 -8.09 30.07 73.85
C SER A 960 -7.42 29.13 74.85
N GLU A 961 -7.97 27.92 75.01
CA GLU A 961 -7.36 26.82 75.76
C GLU A 961 -7.47 25.50 75.00
N GLY A 962 -6.54 24.58 75.28
CA GLY A 962 -6.65 23.19 74.88
C GLY A 962 -7.40 22.39 75.95
N VAL A 963 -8.41 21.62 75.55
CA VAL A 963 -9.22 20.80 76.45
C VAL A 963 -9.27 19.38 75.91
N LEU A 964 -8.91 18.40 76.75
CA LEU A 964 -9.00 16.99 76.36
C LEU A 964 -10.44 16.59 76.00
N PRO A 965 -10.65 15.68 75.03
CA PRO A 965 -11.96 15.17 74.68
C PRO A 965 -12.75 14.69 75.91
N GLY A 966 -13.98 15.18 76.06
CA GLY A 966 -14.87 14.86 77.19
C GLY A 966 -14.56 15.58 78.51
N SER A 967 -13.47 16.36 78.56
CA SER A 967 -13.14 17.23 79.71
C SER A 967 -13.81 18.61 79.59
N TYR A 968 -13.57 19.47 80.58
CA TYR A 968 -14.25 20.76 80.72
C TYR A 968 -13.26 21.92 80.59
N PRO A 969 -13.65 23.07 79.98
CA PRO A 969 -12.81 24.26 79.93
C PRO A 969 -12.50 24.76 81.34
N SER A 970 -11.23 25.03 81.61
CA SER A 970 -10.75 25.43 82.95
C SER A 970 -10.28 26.88 82.99
N ALA A 971 -10.05 27.49 81.83
CA ALA A 971 -9.50 28.83 81.66
C ALA A 971 -10.48 29.80 80.99
N VAL A 972 -11.80 29.59 81.16
CA VAL A 972 -12.84 30.50 80.64
C VAL A 972 -12.55 31.93 81.11
N PRO A 973 -12.25 32.87 80.20
CA PRO A 973 -11.83 34.20 80.57
C PRO A 973 -13.00 35.04 81.04
N THR A 974 -12.68 36.13 81.72
CA THR A 974 -13.66 37.17 82.05
C THR A 974 -13.72 38.22 80.94
N VAL A 975 -14.85 38.92 80.87
CA VAL A 975 -15.10 39.95 79.87
C VAL A 975 -15.24 41.29 80.57
N VAL A 976 -14.45 42.27 80.15
CA VAL A 976 -14.62 43.68 80.54
C VAL A 976 -15.46 44.36 79.45
N ALA A 977 -16.73 44.63 79.77
CA ALA A 977 -17.62 45.31 78.85
C ALA A 977 -17.22 46.79 78.68
N ASN A 978 -17.39 47.32 77.47
CA ASN A 978 -17.18 48.74 77.18
C ASN A 978 -18.18 49.60 77.98
N HIS A 979 -17.80 50.84 78.27
CA HIS A 979 -18.64 51.77 79.04
C HIS A 979 -20.06 51.87 78.46
N GLY A 980 -21.07 51.61 79.30
CA GLY A 980 -22.49 51.60 78.89
C GLY A 980 -23.04 50.22 78.50
N TYR A 981 -22.21 49.18 78.41
CA TYR A 981 -22.65 47.82 78.12
C TYR A 981 -22.42 46.88 79.31
N THR A 982 -23.27 45.86 79.42
CA THR A 982 -23.14 44.78 80.41
C THR A 982 -23.02 43.45 79.69
N PHE A 983 -22.00 42.67 80.06
CA PHE A 983 -21.80 41.31 79.57
C PHE A 983 -22.89 40.39 80.15
N ILE A 984 -23.57 39.64 79.29
CA ILE A 984 -24.69 38.76 79.67
C ILE A 984 -24.43 37.28 79.43
N GLY A 985 -23.32 36.93 78.78
CA GLY A 985 -22.90 35.54 78.65
C GLY A 985 -22.17 35.23 77.35
N TRP A 986 -21.56 34.06 77.34
CA TRP A 986 -20.90 33.44 76.22
C TRP A 986 -21.90 32.66 75.38
N SER A 987 -21.74 32.67 74.06
CA SER A 987 -22.58 31.92 73.14
C SER A 987 -21.75 31.28 72.03
N LYS A 988 -22.11 30.05 71.66
CA LYS A 988 -21.54 29.31 70.52
C LYS A 988 -22.53 29.14 69.37
N ASP A 989 -23.75 29.65 69.53
CA ASP A 989 -24.90 29.45 68.63
C ASP A 989 -25.45 30.77 68.09
N GLY A 990 -24.57 31.75 67.87
CA GLY A 990 -24.95 33.05 67.31
C GLY A 990 -25.78 33.92 68.25
N GLY A 991 -25.76 33.62 69.54
CA GLY A 991 -26.41 34.39 70.59
C GLY A 991 -27.75 33.82 71.07
N ALA A 992 -28.18 32.65 70.57
CA ALA A 992 -29.44 32.05 71.01
C ALA A 992 -29.40 31.57 72.46
N THR A 993 -28.26 31.03 72.90
CA THR A 993 -28.01 30.63 74.29
C THR A 993 -26.92 31.49 74.90
N LYS A 994 -27.17 32.07 76.08
CA LYS A 994 -26.17 32.82 76.87
C LYS A 994 -25.75 31.99 78.08
N LEU A 995 -24.50 31.57 78.08
CA LEU A 995 -23.91 30.79 79.15
C LEU A 995 -23.04 31.69 80.03
N SER A 996 -23.19 31.58 81.34
CA SER A 996 -22.23 32.13 82.28
C SER A 996 -20.86 31.46 82.10
N GLY A 997 -19.79 32.11 82.56
CA GLY A 997 -18.45 31.50 82.54
C GLY A 997 -18.39 30.15 83.26
N ALA A 998 -19.19 29.97 84.31
CA ALA A 998 -19.30 28.72 85.07
C ALA A 998 -20.02 27.60 84.29
N GLU A 999 -20.99 27.96 83.45
CA GLU A 999 -21.68 27.00 82.59
C GLU A 999 -20.81 26.58 81.41
N VAL A 1000 -20.02 27.51 80.86
CA VAL A 1000 -19.00 27.17 79.87
C VAL A 1000 -17.95 26.24 80.46
N SER A 1001 -17.46 26.52 81.68
CA SER A 1001 -16.48 25.65 82.36
C SER A 1001 -17.06 24.33 82.88
N SER A 1002 -18.37 24.10 82.71
CA SER A 1002 -19.04 22.84 83.03
C SER A 1002 -19.55 22.11 81.77
N ALA A 1003 -19.31 22.66 80.58
CA ALA A 1003 -19.71 22.06 79.32
C ALA A 1003 -18.60 21.14 78.77
N ALA A 1004 -18.91 19.85 78.63
CA ALA A 1004 -17.93 18.89 78.10
C ALA A 1004 -17.56 19.20 76.64
N VAL A 1005 -16.27 19.24 76.34
CA VAL A 1005 -15.75 19.56 75.00
C VAL A 1005 -15.66 18.27 74.19
N THR A 1006 -16.47 18.16 73.14
CA THR A 1006 -16.53 17.01 72.22
C THR A 1006 -15.98 17.33 70.82
N GLY A 1007 -15.53 18.57 70.62
CA GLY A 1007 -14.89 19.08 69.42
C GLY A 1007 -14.44 20.52 69.64
N SER A 1008 -13.57 21.05 68.78
CA SER A 1008 -13.14 22.46 68.86
C SER A 1008 -14.33 23.41 68.68
N VAL A 1009 -14.38 24.48 69.49
CA VAL A 1009 -15.55 25.37 69.57
C VAL A 1009 -15.12 26.80 69.88
N THR A 1010 -15.87 27.78 69.36
CA THR A 1010 -15.69 29.21 69.69
C THR A 1010 -16.89 29.72 70.47
N TYR A 1011 -16.63 30.36 71.61
CA TYR A 1011 -17.60 31.08 72.41
C TYR A 1011 -17.41 32.59 72.24
N THR A 1012 -18.43 33.29 71.77
CA THR A 1012 -18.43 34.74 71.60
C THR A 1012 -19.19 35.42 72.74
N ALA A 1013 -18.64 36.50 73.28
CA ALA A 1013 -19.26 37.28 74.34
C ALA A 1013 -20.39 38.17 73.80
N TYR A 1014 -21.53 38.17 74.47
CA TYR A 1014 -22.69 39.01 74.15
C TYR A 1014 -23.00 39.99 75.27
N TYR A 1015 -23.56 41.13 74.87
CA TYR A 1015 -23.77 42.29 75.71
C TYR A 1015 -25.16 42.90 75.51
N VAL A 1016 -25.64 43.62 76.51
CA VAL A 1016 -26.80 44.54 76.42
C VAL A 1016 -26.37 45.96 76.74
N LEU A 1017 -26.96 46.93 76.04
CA LEU A 1017 -26.76 48.36 76.27
C LEU A 1017 -27.60 48.81 77.47
N MET A 1018 -26.96 49.39 78.49
CA MET A 1018 -27.66 49.87 79.68
C MET A 1018 -28.54 51.07 79.33
N GLY A 1019 -29.82 50.98 79.72
CA GLY A 1019 -30.88 51.94 79.51
C GLY A 1019 -31.73 51.69 78.27
N ASP A 1020 -31.34 50.73 77.41
CA ASP A 1020 -32.10 50.35 76.22
C ASP A 1020 -33.09 49.24 76.57
N ALA A 1021 -34.27 49.64 77.03
CA ALA A 1021 -35.32 48.73 77.47
C ALA A 1021 -35.92 47.93 76.30
N ASN A 1022 -35.92 48.52 75.10
CA ASN A 1022 -36.62 47.94 73.96
C ASN A 1022 -35.70 47.11 73.05
N GLY A 1023 -34.38 47.24 73.20
CA GLY A 1023 -33.35 46.47 72.50
C GLY A 1023 -33.05 46.96 71.07
N ASP A 1024 -33.37 48.21 70.73
CA ASP A 1024 -33.12 48.80 69.40
C ASP A 1024 -31.70 49.39 69.24
N GLY A 1025 -30.88 49.26 70.27
CA GLY A 1025 -29.51 49.78 70.35
C GLY A 1025 -29.43 51.25 70.71
N LYS A 1026 -30.51 51.89 71.19
CA LYS A 1026 -30.54 53.31 71.57
C LYS A 1026 -31.27 53.54 72.88
N VAL A 1027 -30.66 54.35 73.75
CA VAL A 1027 -31.31 54.80 74.99
C VAL A 1027 -32.14 56.06 74.72
N THR A 1028 -33.47 55.93 74.76
CA THR A 1028 -34.41 57.01 74.43
C THR A 1028 -35.54 57.14 75.46
N ASN A 1029 -36.35 58.20 75.34
CA ASN A 1029 -37.54 58.38 76.18
C ASN A 1029 -38.53 57.21 76.05
N ALA A 1030 -38.47 56.44 74.95
CA ALA A 1030 -39.29 55.25 74.78
C ALA A 1030 -38.90 54.14 75.77
N ASP A 1031 -37.62 54.06 76.14
CA ASP A 1031 -37.08 53.05 77.04
C ASP A 1031 -37.45 53.33 78.49
N ALA A 1032 -37.32 54.59 78.91
CA ALA A 1032 -37.81 55.06 80.20
C ALA A 1032 -39.33 54.84 80.33
N LEU A 1033 -40.07 55.03 79.24
CA LEU A 1033 -41.51 54.75 79.20
C LEU A 1033 -41.80 53.25 79.29
N LEU A 1034 -41.01 52.40 78.65
CA LEU A 1034 -41.17 50.95 78.69
C LEU A 1034 -40.92 50.40 80.10
N LEU A 1035 -39.85 50.86 80.77
CA LEU A 1035 -39.59 50.57 82.17
C LEU A 1035 -40.73 51.07 83.08
N THR A 1036 -41.20 52.31 82.88
CA THR A 1036 -42.34 52.85 83.65
C THR A 1036 -43.60 52.00 83.49
N LYS A 1037 -43.86 51.48 82.29
CA LYS A 1037 -44.98 50.57 82.03
C LYS A 1037 -44.78 49.23 82.74
N PHE A 1038 -43.56 48.70 82.75
CA PHE A 1038 -43.22 47.46 83.45
C PHE A 1038 -43.45 47.59 84.96
N ILE A 1039 -42.95 48.67 85.58
CA ILE A 1039 -43.14 48.97 87.02
C ILE A 1039 -44.63 49.06 87.38
N LYS A 1040 -45.47 49.59 86.47
CA LYS A 1040 -46.92 49.68 86.64
C LYS A 1040 -47.68 48.39 86.30
N GLY A 1041 -46.98 47.32 85.93
CA GLY A 1041 -47.57 46.03 85.53
C GLY A 1041 -48.30 46.06 84.18
N LEU A 1042 -48.04 47.05 83.34
CA LEU A 1042 -48.69 47.24 82.03
C LEU A 1042 -47.98 46.52 80.87
N THR A 1043 -46.75 46.06 81.09
CA THR A 1043 -45.99 45.24 80.15
C THR A 1043 -45.07 44.30 80.95
N THR A 1044 -44.52 43.29 80.30
CA THR A 1044 -43.44 42.45 80.82
C THR A 1044 -42.15 42.75 80.06
N LEU A 1045 -41.01 42.68 80.76
CA LEU A 1045 -39.67 42.76 80.16
C LEU A 1045 -39.01 41.38 80.22
N THR A 1046 -38.21 41.03 79.21
CA THR A 1046 -37.37 39.83 79.26
C THR A 1046 -36.31 39.96 80.35
N ALA A 1047 -35.67 38.86 80.76
CA ALA A 1047 -34.59 38.90 81.74
C ALA A 1047 -33.43 39.82 81.29
N GLU A 1048 -33.09 39.79 79.99
CA GLU A 1048 -32.06 40.66 79.40
C GLU A 1048 -32.49 42.14 79.40
N GLN A 1049 -33.75 42.44 79.09
CA GLN A 1049 -34.28 43.81 79.15
C GLN A 1049 -34.37 44.33 80.59
N GLN A 1050 -34.68 43.45 81.55
CA GLN A 1050 -34.66 43.78 82.97
C GLN A 1050 -33.23 44.11 83.43
N LEU A 1051 -32.22 43.36 82.99
CA LEU A 1051 -30.82 43.70 83.25
C LEU A 1051 -30.41 45.02 82.59
N ALA A 1052 -30.85 45.26 81.35
CA ALA A 1052 -30.52 46.49 80.63
C ALA A 1052 -31.07 47.74 81.32
N VAL A 1053 -32.20 47.65 82.02
CA VAL A 1053 -32.88 48.82 82.61
C VAL A 1053 -32.65 49.00 84.11
N ASP A 1054 -31.95 48.07 84.77
CA ASP A 1054 -31.47 48.22 86.15
C ASP A 1054 -30.20 49.09 86.14
N MET A 1055 -30.39 50.40 86.13
CA MET A 1055 -29.33 51.38 85.85
C MET A 1055 -28.38 51.56 87.03
N ASN A 1056 -28.82 51.24 88.25
CA ASN A 1056 -28.02 51.36 89.47
C ASN A 1056 -27.53 50.00 90.01
N GLY A 1057 -27.99 48.89 89.43
CA GLY A 1057 -27.56 47.53 89.76
C GLY A 1057 -28.10 47.01 91.09
N ASP A 1058 -29.18 47.60 91.61
CA ASP A 1058 -29.79 47.21 92.90
C ASP A 1058 -30.87 46.12 92.77
N GLN A 1059 -31.13 45.66 91.55
CA GLN A 1059 -32.15 44.67 91.19
C GLN A 1059 -33.58 45.10 91.55
N GLN A 1060 -33.83 46.39 91.74
CA GLN A 1060 -35.14 46.97 91.94
C GLN A 1060 -35.48 47.93 90.82
N TRP A 1061 -36.21 47.43 89.82
CA TRP A 1061 -36.75 48.24 88.73
C TRP A 1061 -37.73 49.28 89.27
N ASP A 1062 -37.26 50.51 89.45
CA ASP A 1062 -38.04 51.55 90.11
C ASP A 1062 -37.92 52.93 89.44
N ALA A 1063 -38.43 53.97 90.12
CA ALA A 1063 -38.43 55.31 89.57
C ALA A 1063 -37.01 55.92 89.43
N VAL A 1064 -36.03 55.42 90.20
CA VAL A 1064 -34.63 55.82 90.14
C VAL A 1064 -34.02 55.37 88.82
N ASP A 1065 -34.25 54.14 88.40
CA ASP A 1065 -33.81 53.65 87.09
C ASP A 1065 -34.42 54.44 85.93
N VAL A 1066 -35.74 54.71 86.00
CA VAL A 1066 -36.42 55.54 84.99
C VAL A 1066 -35.77 56.94 84.92
N GLN A 1067 -35.41 57.53 86.06
CA GLN A 1067 -34.70 58.81 86.09
C GLN A 1067 -33.31 58.72 85.48
N MET A 1068 -32.57 57.64 85.71
CA MET A 1068 -31.24 57.41 85.14
C MET A 1068 -31.30 57.21 83.62
N ILE A 1069 -32.28 56.46 83.12
CA ILE A 1069 -32.54 56.33 81.67
C ILE A 1069 -32.90 57.70 81.07
N LEU A 1070 -33.81 58.47 81.69
CA LEU A 1070 -34.16 59.81 81.22
C LEU A 1070 -32.97 60.79 81.30
N ALA A 1071 -32.09 60.66 82.29
CA ALA A 1071 -30.88 61.47 82.40
C ALA A 1071 -29.92 61.21 81.23
N LEU A 1072 -29.77 59.95 80.80
CA LEU A 1072 -29.04 59.58 79.60
C LEU A 1072 -29.69 60.14 78.32
N CYS A 1073 -31.02 60.23 78.27
CA CYS A 1073 -31.76 60.75 77.11
C CYS A 1073 -31.66 62.27 76.91
N VAL A 1074 -31.56 63.04 78.00
CA VAL A 1074 -31.70 64.52 77.97
C VAL A 1074 -30.34 65.24 77.91
N GLY A 1075 -29.21 64.52 77.93
CA GLY A 1075 -27.89 65.08 77.62
C GLY A 1075 -27.35 66.14 78.60
N LYS A 1076 -27.82 66.17 79.86
CA LYS A 1076 -27.21 66.99 80.93
C LYS A 1076 -26.19 66.14 81.69
N GLY A 1077 -24.92 66.30 81.33
CA GLY A 1077 -23.80 65.51 81.86
C GLY A 1077 -23.40 65.80 83.31
N GLY A 1078 -22.57 64.92 83.85
CA GLY A 1078 -21.86 65.12 85.11
C GLY A 1078 -21.13 63.86 85.59
N GLN A 1079 -19.80 63.85 85.46
CA GLN A 1079 -18.91 62.88 86.11
C GLN A 1079 -19.06 62.91 87.65
N THR A 1080 -18.99 61.73 88.30
CA THR A 1080 -18.36 61.56 89.62
C THR A 1080 -17.75 60.16 89.76
N ASN A 1081 -16.54 60.11 90.32
CA ASN A 1081 -15.60 58.99 90.46
C ASN A 1081 -16.12 57.70 91.14
N GLY A 1082 -15.54 56.58 90.73
CA GLY A 1082 -15.54 55.27 91.38
C GLY A 1082 -14.86 54.25 90.49
#